data_AF-A0A8T0B9Q8-F1
#
_entry.id   AF-A0A8T0B9Q8-F1
#
_cell.length_a   1.000
_cell.length_b   1.000
_cell.length_c   1.000
_cell.angle_alpha   90.00
_cell.angle_beta   90.00
_cell.angle_gamma   90.00
#
_symmetry.space_group_name_H-M   'P 1'
#
loop_
_entity.id
_entity.type
_entity.pdbx_description
1 polymer ?
#
loop_
_entity_poly.entity_id
_entity_poly.type
_entity_poly.pdbx_seq_one_letter_code
_entity_poly.pdbx_strand_id
1 'polypeptide(L)'
;MCSLGFAKSLGFALIPLAICCIVANVLLFFPDGAVEYLKTNHLSWYVWSFMGIGGGGIAIFIAAFTFLSMGKCADSCGSESCAMCGSVLVSLIGLAGSGYCFAISASAMLRGPYCQVKFANWTNPFQDDATYLLHPESWSQCEKPANIVEWNVTLLAILLGLSLIEFLVCFVQFISGLCVLYNKEYFIGIKEIEWNYAPTGKNQIQNKTIKEDEHARTFLENGDLRIGHVYKKAVYLQYTDLSFKQEIEKPKWLGFVGPIISAEEEDMVVVHLKNMASRTYSIHPHGIHYNKSHEGAWYPDMTSKDEILDDAVAPGQMYNYLWRLSSSHAPGKDDMNCLTRVYHSHVNAPKDSASGLIGPLIICKKGTLDIHGDKKGDYLYTLMFSVVDENLSWYLDDNIKKFCKTPTKVNKDDEDFQESNKMHAINGFVFGNLPDLSMCMGNKIQWHLFGIGNEVDIHSAFFHGQIIKDRQHRMDTVSLFPATFVSVEMEADNPGQWLLSCQVNDHLEAGMQAIFEIKKCFPAVHKPRPFGEVRQYYIAAEEVIWDYGPTQINQYTGIKLQDDSMAGIFFNNRNDRIGGKYKKVRYVEYTDDTFTKPKEKKPEEEHLGILGPVIRAEEEDTIKVTFKNKASRPYSIQPHGVQYSIEMDGTLYHNVLEESYTAKKLRELKKEARIVEPLPAAQVKPGTTFKYEWVVPKYGGPTESDPDCITYLYYSAVDPIQDTNSGLVGPLLICKPKTLKAGKQKNVKKEFILLTTSFDENLSWYLDENINRFAKQPKTVKKDDEEFQLSNKMHSINGYMYGNLPGLTMCKGDKVSWHISGLGSEGDIHGVYFNGNRFLYRGTRRDTITVFPHISHTVIMEPDSMGQFELTCKSADDNHAGMRANYTVEKCSIWDRSSEIMLHQKKYYIAAVEMDWDYSPSRTWEEKLFHNLKESPGNTYLNKGGKFIGSKYKKVLYREYTDDTFTKPKDRSADMEHLGILGPMIHGNVGEKVKVVFKNLAKRPYSIHAHGVKTDSPHITPTQPGQIQTYTWYIPKTAGPTSEQEECNVGAYYSTVDVNKDLYSGLVGPLIICQKSLLRTLGLKKEIEEFALLFMVFDENKSWYLEDNIKTHVKNPPSNLQEDEEFIESNKMHGINGLVYGNLHGLYVNIGDKVYWYLMGMGNEIDLHTAHFHGHSFEYKISGVHRDDVFDLFPGTFQTVKMRPQYPGTWLLHCHVADHVLFGMETTYTVREIISKG
;
A
#
# COMPACT_ATOMS: atom_id res chain seq x y z
N MET A 1 -7.44 33.83 -13.11
CA MET A 1 -8.10 35.15 -12.93
C MET A 1 -9.04 35.19 -11.71
N CYS A 2 -9.03 34.18 -10.83
CA CYS A 2 -9.97 34.07 -9.72
C CYS A 2 -9.20 34.11 -8.39
N SER A 3 -8.85 35.30 -7.90
CA SER A 3 -8.10 35.46 -6.64
C SER A 3 -8.73 36.50 -5.72
N LEU A 4 -8.41 36.45 -4.43
CA LEU A 4 -8.85 37.44 -3.44
C LEU A 4 -8.45 38.88 -3.83
N GLY A 5 -7.33 39.04 -4.53
CA GLY A 5 -6.87 40.34 -5.06
C GLY A 5 -7.75 40.88 -6.19
N PHE A 6 -8.30 39.99 -7.02
CA PHE A 6 -9.26 40.36 -8.07
C PHE A 6 -10.58 40.83 -7.46
N ALA A 7 -11.11 40.11 -6.47
CA ALA A 7 -12.33 40.50 -5.76
C ALA A 7 -12.22 41.89 -5.09
N LYS A 8 -11.07 42.18 -4.45
CA LYS A 8 -10.80 43.51 -3.87
C LYS A 8 -10.78 44.61 -4.92
N SER A 9 -10.23 44.34 -6.10
CA SER A 9 -10.17 45.30 -7.20
C SER A 9 -11.58 45.64 -7.72
N LEU A 10 -12.45 44.64 -7.83
CA LEU A 10 -13.87 44.85 -8.17
C LEU A 10 -14.61 45.63 -7.07
N GLY A 11 -14.30 45.36 -5.79
CA GLY A 11 -14.84 46.12 -4.66
C GLY A 11 -14.51 47.62 -4.74
N PHE A 12 -13.27 47.98 -5.10
CA PHE A 12 -12.90 49.39 -5.33
C PHE A 12 -13.63 50.03 -6.52
N ALA A 13 -13.88 49.26 -7.58
CA ALA A 13 -14.59 49.75 -8.76
C ALA A 13 -16.08 50.02 -8.50
N LEU A 14 -16.72 49.28 -7.58
CA LEU A 14 -18.15 49.43 -7.26
C LEU A 14 -18.47 50.68 -6.43
N ILE A 15 -17.54 51.17 -5.59
CA ILE A 15 -17.75 52.36 -4.74
C ILE A 15 -18.13 53.61 -5.56
N PRO A 16 -17.35 54.05 -6.57
CA PRO A 16 -17.69 55.25 -7.34
C PRO A 16 -18.98 55.07 -8.15
N LEU A 17 -19.28 53.87 -8.63
CA LEU A 17 -20.52 53.56 -9.35
C LEU A 17 -21.75 53.77 -8.44
N ALA A 18 -21.71 53.21 -7.23
CA ALA A 18 -22.78 53.35 -6.25
C ALA A 18 -23.00 54.81 -5.82
N ILE A 19 -21.91 55.58 -5.63
CA ILE A 19 -21.99 57.02 -5.35
C ILE A 19 -22.66 57.75 -6.50
N CYS A 20 -22.27 57.48 -7.75
CA CYS A 20 -22.87 58.09 -8.92
C CYS A 20 -24.36 57.74 -9.07
N CYS A 21 -24.76 56.50 -8.77
CA CYS A 21 -26.16 56.08 -8.72
C CYS A 21 -26.97 56.86 -7.67
N ILE A 22 -26.42 57.04 -6.47
CA ILE A 22 -27.05 57.84 -5.41
C ILE A 22 -27.18 59.29 -5.85
N VAL A 23 -26.11 59.90 -6.36
CA VAL A 23 -26.10 61.29 -6.79
C VAL A 23 -27.11 61.52 -7.93
N ALA A 24 -27.11 60.66 -8.95
CA ALA A 24 -28.06 60.75 -10.06
C ALA A 24 -29.50 60.64 -9.58
N ASN A 25 -29.79 59.76 -8.61
CA ASN A 25 -31.13 59.61 -8.05
C ASN A 25 -31.52 60.78 -7.14
N VAL A 26 -30.59 61.36 -6.38
CA VAL A 26 -30.81 62.58 -5.59
C VAL A 26 -31.13 63.76 -6.53
N LEU A 27 -30.42 63.90 -7.64
CA LEU A 27 -30.68 64.95 -8.64
C LEU A 27 -32.06 64.82 -9.30
N LEU A 28 -32.63 63.62 -9.39
CA LEU A 28 -34.02 63.43 -9.86
C LEU A 28 -35.07 64.07 -8.94
N PHE A 29 -34.76 64.29 -7.65
CA PHE A 29 -35.66 65.01 -6.72
C PHE A 29 -35.65 66.53 -6.90
N PHE A 30 -34.66 67.08 -7.62
CA PHE A 30 -34.50 68.51 -7.82
C PHE A 30 -34.47 68.87 -9.30
N PRO A 31 -35.61 68.78 -10.01
CA PRO A 31 -35.70 69.24 -11.39
C PRO A 31 -35.19 70.68 -11.54
N ASP A 32 -34.26 70.89 -12.47
CA ASP A 32 -33.63 72.20 -12.74
C ASP A 32 -32.99 72.84 -11.47
N GLY A 33 -32.60 72.02 -10.49
CA GLY A 33 -32.02 72.46 -9.21
C GLY A 33 -33.02 73.15 -8.25
N ALA A 34 -34.31 73.16 -8.57
CA ALA A 34 -35.33 73.83 -7.77
C ALA A 34 -35.95 72.91 -6.70
N VAL A 35 -36.04 73.41 -5.45
CA VAL A 35 -36.62 72.68 -4.30
C VAL A 35 -38.16 72.83 -4.24
N GLU A 36 -38.74 73.73 -5.02
CA GLU A 36 -40.18 74.03 -5.01
C GLU A 36 -41.02 72.80 -5.37
N TYR A 37 -40.61 72.04 -6.40
CA TYR A 37 -41.34 70.88 -6.90
C TYR A 37 -41.38 69.69 -5.92
N LEU A 38 -40.37 69.58 -5.05
CA LEU A 38 -40.33 68.63 -3.96
C LEU A 38 -41.32 69.00 -2.84
N LYS A 39 -41.42 70.29 -2.49
CA LYS A 39 -42.34 70.79 -1.45
C LYS A 39 -43.82 70.67 -1.84
N THR A 40 -44.11 70.75 -3.14
CA THR A 40 -45.47 70.66 -3.68
C THR A 40 -45.87 69.24 -4.15
N ASN A 41 -44.99 68.24 -3.95
CA ASN A 41 -45.18 66.84 -4.38
C ASN A 41 -45.48 66.65 -5.88
N HIS A 42 -44.87 67.46 -6.74
CA HIS A 42 -45.03 67.40 -8.20
C HIS A 42 -43.85 66.66 -8.86
N LEU A 43 -43.60 65.42 -8.42
CA LEU A 43 -42.57 64.52 -8.95
C LEU A 43 -43.20 63.18 -9.34
N SER A 44 -42.59 62.49 -10.30
CA SER A 44 -43.04 61.14 -10.69
C SER A 44 -42.87 60.15 -9.54
N TRP A 45 -43.83 59.23 -9.37
CA TRP A 45 -43.79 58.20 -8.33
C TRP A 45 -42.55 57.29 -8.45
N TYR A 46 -42.00 57.15 -9.66
CA TYR A 46 -40.78 56.38 -9.89
C TYR A 46 -39.58 56.96 -9.15
N VAL A 47 -39.47 58.29 -9.02
CA VAL A 47 -38.38 58.94 -8.28
C VAL A 47 -38.41 58.51 -6.80
N TRP A 48 -39.62 58.34 -6.25
CA TRP A 48 -39.84 57.85 -4.88
C TRP A 48 -39.61 56.35 -4.70
N SER A 49 -39.34 55.59 -5.77
CA SER A 49 -38.96 54.17 -5.67
C SER A 49 -37.48 53.97 -5.29
N PHE A 50 -36.72 55.05 -5.08
CA PHE A 50 -35.33 55.04 -4.62
C PHE A 50 -34.41 54.09 -5.40
N MET A 51 -34.63 53.98 -6.72
CA MET A 51 -33.95 52.97 -7.56
C MET A 51 -32.41 53.10 -7.51
N GLY A 52 -31.88 54.33 -7.56
CA GLY A 52 -30.43 54.56 -7.47
C GLY A 52 -29.89 54.69 -6.04
N ILE A 53 -30.74 55.02 -5.04
CA ILE A 53 -30.30 55.09 -3.63
C ILE A 53 -30.30 53.70 -2.99
N GLY A 54 -31.41 52.97 -3.10
CA GLY A 54 -31.56 51.63 -2.54
C GLY A 54 -30.94 50.54 -3.42
N GLY A 55 -31.30 50.52 -4.71
CA GLY A 55 -30.86 49.50 -5.67
C GLY A 55 -29.40 49.67 -6.08
N GLY A 56 -29.09 50.69 -6.87
CA GLY A 56 -27.72 50.97 -7.36
C GLY A 56 -26.76 51.51 -6.29
N GLY A 57 -27.28 51.95 -5.14
CA GLY A 57 -26.49 52.57 -4.06
C GLY A 57 -26.19 51.62 -2.91
N ILE A 58 -27.12 51.51 -1.95
CA ILE A 58 -26.95 50.79 -0.69
C ILE A 58 -26.65 49.29 -0.92
N ALA A 59 -27.41 48.61 -1.80
CA ALA A 59 -27.16 47.20 -2.07
C ALA A 59 -25.77 46.95 -2.68
N ILE A 60 -25.31 47.84 -3.55
CA ILE A 60 -23.96 47.79 -4.14
C ILE A 60 -22.87 48.14 -3.13
N PHE A 61 -23.11 49.06 -2.20
CA PHE A 61 -22.16 49.31 -1.10
C PHE A 61 -21.97 48.10 -0.20
N ILE A 62 -23.04 47.37 0.12
CA ILE A 62 -22.94 46.12 0.88
C ILE A 62 -22.02 45.15 0.14
N ALA A 63 -22.18 44.99 -1.18
CA ALA A 63 -21.27 44.18 -2.01
C ALA A 63 -19.83 44.70 -2.01
N ALA A 64 -19.63 45.99 -2.28
CA ALA A 64 -18.31 46.61 -2.36
C ALA A 64 -17.51 46.49 -1.06
N PHE A 65 -18.13 46.81 0.10
CA PHE A 65 -17.47 46.70 1.40
C PHE A 65 -17.18 45.26 1.77
N THR A 66 -18.07 44.33 1.44
CA THR A 66 -17.84 42.90 1.69
C THR A 66 -16.62 42.44 0.89
N PHE A 67 -16.54 42.75 -0.41
CA PHE A 67 -15.39 42.41 -1.27
C PHE A 67 -14.07 42.99 -0.77
N LEU A 68 -14.07 44.22 -0.24
CA LEU A 68 -12.88 44.84 0.34
C LEU A 68 -12.45 44.21 1.67
N SER A 69 -13.41 43.73 2.46
CA SER A 69 -13.18 43.14 3.78
C SER A 69 -12.76 41.66 3.75
N MET A 70 -12.80 41.00 2.59
CA MET A 70 -12.53 39.55 2.45
C MET A 70 -11.16 39.11 2.99
N GLY A 71 -10.14 39.96 2.91
CA GLY A 71 -8.82 39.66 3.47
C GLY A 71 -8.83 39.41 4.97
N LYS A 72 -9.60 40.20 5.73
CA LYS A 72 -9.68 40.07 7.19
C LYS A 72 -10.52 38.88 7.64
N CYS A 73 -11.49 38.45 6.83
CA CYS A 73 -12.27 37.24 7.10
C CYS A 73 -11.48 35.96 6.80
N ALA A 74 -10.66 35.94 5.75
CA ALA A 74 -9.77 34.81 5.47
C ALA A 74 -8.81 34.54 6.64
N ASP A 75 -8.24 35.61 7.21
CA ASP A 75 -7.36 35.54 8.39
C ASP A 75 -8.08 35.02 9.66
N SER A 76 -9.40 35.24 9.79
CA SER A 76 -10.19 34.85 10.96
C SER A 76 -10.87 33.48 10.83
N CYS A 77 -11.21 33.03 9.63
CA CYS A 77 -11.95 31.80 9.38
C CYS A 77 -11.05 30.64 8.88
N GLY A 78 -9.76 30.89 8.68
CA GLY A 78 -8.75 29.85 8.38
C GLY A 78 -8.87 29.19 7.00
N SER A 79 -9.79 29.64 6.13
CA SER A 79 -9.87 29.15 4.74
C SER A 79 -10.40 30.23 3.78
N GLU A 80 -9.82 30.29 2.57
CA GLU A 80 -10.29 31.17 1.51
C GLU A 80 -11.70 30.79 1.03
N SER A 81 -12.06 29.49 1.08
CA SER A 81 -13.38 28.98 0.68
C SER A 81 -14.53 29.58 1.50
N CYS A 82 -14.34 29.76 2.82
CA CYS A 82 -15.35 30.39 3.69
C CYS A 82 -15.58 31.87 3.32
N ALA A 83 -14.51 32.62 3.06
CA ALA A 83 -14.59 34.02 2.62
C ALA A 83 -15.24 34.14 1.23
N MET A 84 -14.95 33.21 0.32
CA MET A 84 -15.52 33.19 -1.04
C MET A 84 -17.02 32.84 -1.05
N CYS A 85 -17.49 31.94 -0.17
CA CYS A 85 -18.92 31.65 -0.01
C CYS A 85 -19.73 32.90 0.40
N GLY A 86 -19.19 33.70 1.32
CA GLY A 86 -19.75 35.02 1.67
C GLY A 86 -19.82 35.96 0.47
N SER A 87 -18.79 35.97 -0.39
CA SER A 87 -18.78 36.80 -1.60
C SER A 87 -19.82 36.38 -2.65
N VAL A 88 -20.13 35.08 -2.78
CA VAL A 88 -21.17 34.57 -3.68
C VAL A 88 -22.55 35.06 -3.22
N LEU A 89 -22.85 34.94 -1.93
CA LEU A 89 -24.12 35.40 -1.35
C LEU A 89 -24.32 36.91 -1.53
N VAL A 90 -23.29 37.71 -1.26
CA VAL A 90 -23.40 39.17 -1.40
C VAL A 90 -23.37 39.62 -2.87
N SER A 91 -22.72 38.88 -3.77
CA SER A 91 -22.82 39.13 -5.21
C SER A 91 -24.26 38.98 -5.72
N LEU A 92 -25.04 38.03 -5.19
CA LEU A 92 -26.47 37.91 -5.49
C LEU A 92 -27.28 39.11 -5.03
N ILE A 93 -26.94 39.70 -3.87
CA ILE A 93 -27.55 40.95 -3.38
C ILE A 93 -27.22 42.10 -4.33
N GLY A 94 -25.97 42.20 -4.78
CA GLY A 94 -25.54 43.22 -5.76
C GLY A 94 -26.24 43.06 -7.12
N LEU A 95 -26.41 41.84 -7.61
CA LEU A 95 -27.16 41.53 -8.83
C LEU A 95 -28.64 41.90 -8.71
N ALA A 96 -29.27 41.59 -7.57
CA ALA A 96 -30.66 41.96 -7.32
C ALA A 96 -30.83 43.49 -7.22
N GLY A 97 -29.92 44.19 -6.54
CA GLY A 97 -29.93 45.64 -6.38
C GLY A 97 -29.74 46.40 -7.69
N SER A 98 -28.73 46.04 -8.47
CA SER A 98 -28.47 46.61 -9.80
C SER A 98 -29.60 46.28 -10.79
N GLY A 99 -30.10 45.04 -10.78
CA GLY A 99 -31.25 44.65 -11.59
C GLY A 99 -32.53 45.43 -11.27
N TYR A 100 -32.79 45.70 -9.99
CA TYR A 100 -33.89 46.58 -9.56
C TYR A 100 -33.70 48.02 -10.06
N CYS A 101 -32.49 48.59 -9.90
CA CYS A 101 -32.17 49.91 -10.40
C CYS A 101 -32.41 50.03 -11.91
N PHE A 102 -31.95 49.03 -12.67
CA PHE A 102 -32.12 48.97 -14.12
C PHE A 102 -33.60 48.90 -14.53
N ALA A 103 -34.37 47.96 -13.97
CA ALA A 103 -35.76 47.74 -14.34
C ALA A 103 -36.67 48.95 -14.03
N ILE A 104 -36.47 49.58 -12.86
CA ILE A 104 -37.24 50.77 -12.47
C ILE A 104 -36.81 51.99 -13.28
N SER A 105 -35.50 52.17 -13.55
CA SER A 105 -35.01 53.28 -14.39
C SER A 105 -35.53 53.17 -15.83
N ALA A 106 -35.56 51.96 -16.40
CA ALA A 106 -36.11 51.71 -17.73
C ALA A 106 -37.62 52.01 -17.77
N SER A 107 -38.35 51.56 -16.75
CA SER A 107 -39.79 51.82 -16.63
C SER A 107 -40.10 53.31 -16.47
N ALA A 108 -39.31 54.03 -15.67
CA ALA A 108 -39.41 55.47 -15.49
C ALA A 108 -39.11 56.23 -16.78
N MET A 109 -38.11 55.77 -17.55
CA MET A 109 -37.74 56.36 -18.83
C MET A 109 -38.80 56.11 -19.91
N LEU A 110 -39.46 54.95 -19.92
CA LEU A 110 -40.52 54.65 -20.88
C LEU A 110 -41.81 55.45 -20.63
N ARG A 111 -42.17 55.73 -19.37
CA ARG A 111 -43.39 56.47 -19.03
C ARG A 111 -43.23 57.99 -18.99
N GLY A 112 -41.99 58.47 -19.00
CA GLY A 112 -41.66 59.90 -18.98
C GLY A 112 -41.92 60.60 -17.64
N PRO A 113 -41.53 61.89 -17.55
CA PRO A 113 -41.66 62.66 -16.32
C PRO A 113 -43.08 63.21 -16.09
N TYR A 114 -43.37 63.51 -14.83
CA TYR A 114 -44.57 64.23 -14.43
C TYR A 114 -44.35 65.73 -14.60
N CYS A 115 -45.15 66.37 -15.44
CA CYS A 115 -44.96 67.78 -15.81
C CYS A 115 -46.29 68.50 -16.07
N GLN A 116 -46.25 69.83 -16.08
CA GLN A 116 -47.40 70.65 -16.44
C GLN A 116 -47.43 70.90 -17.95
N VAL A 117 -48.52 70.48 -18.60
CA VAL A 117 -48.77 70.67 -20.03
C VAL A 117 -49.58 71.96 -20.26
N LYS A 118 -49.34 72.62 -21.40
CA LYS A 118 -49.96 73.90 -21.75
C LYS A 118 -51.50 73.85 -21.65
N PHE A 119 -52.07 74.69 -20.77
CA PHE A 119 -53.51 74.77 -20.44
C PHE A 119 -54.14 73.56 -19.69
N ALA A 120 -53.35 72.68 -19.06
CA ALA A 120 -53.84 71.52 -18.29
C ALA A 120 -53.25 71.43 -16.85
N ASN A 121 -53.86 70.58 -16.01
CA ASN A 121 -53.31 70.15 -14.72
C ASN A 121 -52.06 69.28 -14.92
N TRP A 122 -51.27 69.07 -13.86
CA TRP A 122 -50.08 68.21 -13.87
C TRP A 122 -50.41 66.76 -14.29
N THR A 123 -49.76 66.25 -15.34
CA THR A 123 -49.98 64.90 -15.90
C THR A 123 -48.67 64.26 -16.37
N ASN A 124 -48.70 62.97 -16.76
CA ASN A 124 -47.60 62.31 -17.47
C ASN A 124 -47.97 62.24 -18.97
N PRO A 125 -47.57 63.22 -19.80
CA PRO A 125 -48.00 63.27 -21.21
C PRO A 125 -47.48 62.10 -22.06
N PHE A 126 -46.38 61.46 -21.63
CA PHE A 126 -45.70 60.39 -22.38
C PHE A 126 -45.98 58.99 -21.84
N GLN A 127 -46.96 58.83 -20.95
CA GLN A 127 -47.19 57.56 -20.23
C GLN A 127 -47.46 56.37 -21.15
N ASP A 128 -48.10 56.60 -22.31
CA ASP A 128 -48.46 55.58 -23.31
C ASP A 128 -47.73 55.76 -24.66
N ASP A 129 -46.75 56.68 -24.74
CA ASP A 129 -46.02 56.98 -25.98
C ASP A 129 -44.52 57.11 -25.73
N ALA A 130 -43.79 56.00 -25.86
CA ALA A 130 -42.34 55.94 -25.70
C ALA A 130 -41.57 56.56 -26.89
N THR A 131 -42.24 56.98 -27.98
CA THR A 131 -41.57 57.58 -29.14
C THR A 131 -40.97 58.96 -28.83
N TYR A 132 -41.37 59.59 -27.72
CA TYR A 132 -40.82 60.86 -27.24
C TYR A 132 -39.30 60.83 -27.01
N LEU A 133 -38.73 59.65 -26.74
CA LEU A 133 -37.28 59.47 -26.58
C LEU A 133 -36.51 59.65 -27.91
N LEU A 134 -37.16 59.42 -29.05
CA LEU A 134 -36.57 59.53 -30.39
C LEU A 134 -36.89 60.87 -31.08
N HIS A 135 -37.80 61.66 -30.49
CA HIS A 135 -38.27 62.93 -31.03
C HIS A 135 -38.13 64.06 -30.01
N PRO A 136 -36.95 64.70 -29.90
CA PRO A 136 -36.71 65.80 -28.94
C PRO A 136 -37.67 66.99 -29.09
N GLU A 137 -38.28 67.18 -30.27
CA GLU A 137 -39.28 68.23 -30.48
C GLU A 137 -40.54 68.05 -29.61
N SER A 138 -40.87 66.80 -29.24
CA SER A 138 -41.99 66.47 -28.36
C SER A 138 -41.77 66.89 -26.90
N TRP A 139 -40.53 67.19 -26.49
CA TRP A 139 -40.20 67.57 -25.11
C TRP A 139 -40.77 68.94 -24.73
N SER A 140 -41.08 69.77 -25.73
CA SER A 140 -41.74 71.08 -25.57
C SER A 140 -43.17 71.00 -25.01
N GLN A 141 -43.76 69.80 -24.93
CA GLN A 141 -45.07 69.58 -24.30
C GLN A 141 -45.06 69.82 -22.78
N CYS A 142 -43.90 69.67 -22.12
CA CYS A 142 -43.73 69.97 -20.70
C CYS A 142 -43.22 71.42 -20.52
N GLU A 143 -44.07 72.33 -20.01
CA GLU A 143 -43.69 73.74 -19.79
C GLU A 143 -43.05 73.97 -18.40
N LYS A 144 -43.49 73.24 -17.36
CA LYS A 144 -42.92 73.31 -16.00
C LYS A 144 -42.77 71.91 -15.41
N PRO A 145 -41.63 71.57 -14.76
CA PRO A 145 -40.38 72.33 -14.68
C PRO A 145 -39.70 72.50 -16.04
N ALA A 146 -38.92 73.58 -16.23
CA ALA A 146 -38.18 73.80 -17.46
C ALA A 146 -37.16 72.65 -17.68
N ASN A 147 -37.03 72.18 -18.93
CA ASN A 147 -36.11 71.10 -19.31
C ASN A 147 -36.30 69.76 -18.55
N ILE A 148 -37.46 69.52 -17.93
CA ILE A 148 -37.73 68.31 -17.12
C ILE A 148 -37.54 67.00 -17.89
N VAL A 149 -37.85 66.99 -19.18
CA VAL A 149 -37.73 65.79 -20.04
C VAL A 149 -36.27 65.47 -20.29
N GLU A 150 -35.47 66.46 -20.69
CA GLU A 150 -34.02 66.33 -20.87
C GLU A 150 -33.33 65.90 -19.56
N TRP A 151 -33.74 66.51 -18.44
CA TRP A 151 -33.21 66.19 -17.10
C TRP A 151 -33.45 64.73 -16.70
N ASN A 152 -34.70 64.25 -16.82
CA ASN A 152 -35.04 62.86 -16.48
C ASN A 152 -34.42 61.85 -17.44
N VAL A 153 -34.46 62.11 -18.76
CA VAL A 153 -33.85 61.22 -19.76
C VAL A 153 -32.35 61.07 -19.51
N THR A 154 -31.65 62.17 -19.24
CA THR A 154 -30.20 62.15 -18.97
C THR A 154 -29.88 61.37 -17.70
N LEU A 155 -30.54 61.67 -16.57
CA LEU A 155 -30.24 61.02 -15.29
C LEU A 155 -30.69 59.55 -15.24
N LEU A 156 -31.82 59.20 -15.87
CA LEU A 156 -32.28 57.81 -15.99
C LEU A 156 -31.39 57.00 -16.94
N ALA A 157 -30.88 57.60 -18.02
CA ALA A 157 -29.90 56.94 -18.89
C ALA A 157 -28.57 56.69 -18.17
N ILE A 158 -28.11 57.63 -17.33
CA ILE A 158 -26.95 57.43 -16.45
C ILE A 158 -27.21 56.27 -15.49
N LEU A 159 -28.37 56.24 -14.81
CA LEU A 159 -28.73 55.14 -13.91
C LEU A 159 -28.81 53.78 -14.62
N LEU A 160 -29.33 53.73 -15.86
CA LEU A 160 -29.34 52.51 -16.67
C LEU A 160 -27.92 52.04 -17.03
N GLY A 161 -27.05 52.96 -17.45
CA GLY A 161 -25.67 52.65 -17.79
C GLY A 161 -24.86 52.17 -16.59
N LEU A 162 -24.96 52.88 -15.45
CA LEU A 162 -24.25 52.52 -14.22
C LEU A 162 -24.75 51.20 -13.64
N SER A 163 -26.07 50.99 -13.57
CA SER A 163 -26.63 49.73 -13.05
C SER A 163 -26.28 48.52 -13.92
N LEU A 164 -26.16 48.69 -15.25
CA LEU A 164 -25.67 47.63 -16.13
C LEU A 164 -24.20 47.28 -15.84
N ILE A 165 -23.35 48.28 -15.62
CA ILE A 165 -21.93 48.06 -15.28
C ILE A 165 -21.82 47.37 -13.90
N GLU A 166 -22.58 47.84 -12.91
CA GLU A 166 -22.65 47.22 -11.57
C GLU A 166 -23.09 45.76 -11.64
N PHE A 167 -24.10 45.46 -12.46
CA PHE A 167 -24.59 44.10 -12.69
C PHE A 167 -23.49 43.21 -13.29
N LEU A 168 -22.79 43.68 -14.33
CA LEU A 168 -21.70 42.92 -14.96
C LEU A 168 -20.54 42.66 -13.99
N VAL A 169 -20.16 43.66 -13.19
CA VAL A 169 -19.09 43.52 -12.19
C VAL A 169 -19.47 42.49 -11.11
N CYS A 170 -20.70 42.54 -10.59
CA CYS A 170 -21.19 41.56 -9.61
C CYS A 170 -21.33 40.16 -10.24
N PHE A 171 -21.71 40.05 -11.51
CA PHE A 171 -21.82 38.79 -12.23
C PHE A 171 -20.45 38.13 -12.43
N VAL A 172 -19.44 38.91 -12.80
CA VAL A 172 -18.05 38.43 -12.90
C VAL A 172 -17.55 37.92 -11.55
N GLN A 173 -17.84 38.63 -10.45
CA GLN A 173 -17.47 38.16 -9.10
C GLN A 173 -18.24 36.89 -8.70
N PHE A 174 -19.52 36.76 -9.07
CA PHE A 174 -20.31 35.56 -8.83
C PHE A 174 -19.71 34.33 -9.52
N ILE A 175 -19.35 34.45 -10.80
CA ILE A 175 -18.68 33.38 -11.56
C ILE A 175 -17.30 33.07 -10.97
N SER A 176 -16.52 34.10 -10.64
CA SER A 176 -15.21 33.92 -9.99
C SER A 176 -15.33 33.18 -8.66
N GLY A 177 -16.35 33.46 -7.86
CA GLY A 177 -16.59 32.78 -6.59
C GLY A 177 -16.97 31.32 -6.74
N LEU A 178 -17.74 30.98 -7.78
CA LEU A 178 -18.07 29.60 -8.11
C LEU A 178 -16.84 28.80 -8.57
N CYS A 179 -15.95 29.37 -9.38
CA CYS A 179 -14.76 28.66 -9.83
C CYS A 179 -13.80 28.26 -8.70
N VAL A 180 -13.66 29.09 -7.66
CA VAL A 180 -12.78 28.80 -6.51
C VAL A 180 -13.37 27.71 -5.60
N LEU A 181 -14.68 27.48 -5.61
CA LEU A 181 -15.31 26.42 -4.82
C LEU A 181 -15.00 25.00 -5.34
N TYR A 182 -14.52 24.85 -6.59
CA TYR A 182 -14.26 23.54 -7.22
C TYR A 182 -12.77 23.15 -7.32
N ASN A 183 -11.85 24.08 -7.06
CA ASN A 183 -10.42 23.86 -7.21
C ASN A 183 -9.70 23.88 -5.85
N LYS A 184 -8.86 22.89 -5.59
CA LYS A 184 -7.94 22.87 -4.43
C LYS A 184 -6.53 23.19 -4.89
N GLU A 185 -5.97 24.30 -4.41
CA GLU A 185 -4.62 24.72 -4.75
C GLU A 185 -3.64 24.37 -3.63
N TYR A 186 -2.49 23.78 -4.00
CA TYR A 186 -1.38 23.47 -3.11
C TYR A 186 -0.10 24.10 -3.64
N PHE A 187 0.63 24.83 -2.80
CA PHE A 187 1.92 25.42 -3.15
C PHE A 187 3.02 24.59 -2.50
N ILE A 188 3.78 23.85 -3.31
CA ILE A 188 4.77 22.90 -2.84
C ILE A 188 6.16 23.32 -3.33
N GLY A 189 7.10 23.44 -2.39
CA GLY A 189 8.50 23.73 -2.70
C GLY A 189 9.39 22.54 -2.37
N ILE A 190 10.32 22.23 -3.26
CA ILE A 190 11.38 21.25 -3.00
C ILE A 190 12.58 21.98 -2.42
N LYS A 191 13.04 21.56 -1.23
CA LYS A 191 14.17 22.19 -0.53
C LYS A 191 15.10 21.14 0.07
N GLU A 192 16.40 21.45 0.04
CA GLU A 192 17.42 20.65 0.71
C GLU A 192 17.48 21.01 2.20
N ILE A 193 17.42 19.99 3.07
CA ILE A 193 17.51 20.13 4.54
C ILE A 193 18.54 19.16 5.11
N GLU A 194 18.98 19.42 6.34
CA GLU A 194 19.67 18.42 7.16
C GLU A 194 18.63 17.71 8.02
N TRP A 195 18.45 16.42 7.80
CA TRP A 195 17.53 15.58 8.54
C TRP A 195 18.28 14.80 9.61
N ASN A 196 17.74 14.79 10.83
CA ASN A 196 18.26 14.03 11.95
C ASN A 196 17.30 12.87 12.27
N TYR A 197 17.74 11.63 12.04
CA TYR A 197 16.95 10.43 12.28
C TYR A 197 16.71 10.12 13.76
N ALA A 198 17.57 10.61 14.66
CA ALA A 198 17.48 10.42 16.11
C ALA A 198 17.76 11.73 16.88
N PRO A 199 16.85 12.72 16.87
CA PRO A 199 17.10 14.04 17.44
C PRO A 199 17.43 14.05 18.94
N THR A 200 17.00 13.04 19.70
CA THR A 200 17.33 12.95 21.13
C THR A 200 18.73 12.39 21.42
N GLY A 201 19.40 11.82 20.42
CA GLY A 201 20.71 11.19 20.56
C GLY A 201 20.70 9.93 21.44
N LYS A 202 19.53 9.29 21.59
CA LYS A 202 19.33 8.10 22.43
C LYS A 202 18.33 7.14 21.80
N ASN A 203 18.43 5.86 22.16
CA ASN A 203 17.37 4.89 21.98
C ASN A 203 16.32 5.12 23.06
N GLN A 204 15.16 5.67 22.68
CA GLN A 204 14.08 5.97 23.62
C GLN A 204 13.34 4.71 24.09
N ILE A 205 13.35 3.64 23.29
CA ILE A 205 12.68 2.37 23.63
C ILE A 205 13.36 1.69 24.81
N GLN A 206 14.70 1.68 24.86
CA GLN A 206 15.46 1.10 25.98
C GLN A 206 15.99 2.14 26.97
N ASN A 207 15.76 3.43 26.72
CA ASN A 207 16.33 4.56 27.46
C ASN A 207 17.87 4.49 27.60
N LYS A 208 18.55 4.08 26.52
CA LYS A 208 20.01 3.98 26.44
C LYS A 208 20.57 5.06 25.54
N THR A 209 21.77 5.55 25.85
CA THR A 209 22.49 6.43 24.93
C THR A 209 23.06 5.64 23.74
N ILE A 210 23.34 6.31 22.61
CA ILE A 210 23.92 5.66 21.42
C ILE A 210 25.21 4.88 21.74
N LYS A 211 25.98 5.31 22.74
CA LYS A 211 27.25 4.64 23.12
C LYS A 211 27.05 3.38 23.96
N GLU A 212 25.91 3.27 24.65
CA GLU A 212 25.59 2.15 25.54
C GLU A 212 24.83 1.04 24.81
N ASP A 213 24.28 1.35 23.63
CA ASP A 213 23.47 0.45 22.82
C ASP A 213 24.24 0.08 21.56
N GLU A 214 24.61 -1.19 21.46
CA GLU A 214 25.43 -1.70 20.36
C GLU A 214 24.75 -1.58 18.99
N HIS A 215 23.45 -1.87 18.92
CA HIS A 215 22.69 -1.77 17.67
C HIS A 215 22.51 -0.31 17.26
N ALA A 216 22.14 0.57 18.21
CA ALA A 216 22.03 2.00 17.93
C ALA A 216 23.37 2.62 17.49
N ARG A 217 24.50 2.11 18.00
CA ARG A 217 25.84 2.57 17.61
C ARG A 217 26.14 2.31 16.13
N THR A 218 25.75 1.15 15.60
CA THR A 218 25.97 0.77 14.20
C THR A 218 25.40 1.80 13.23
N PHE A 219 24.19 2.31 13.51
CA PHE A 219 23.48 3.24 12.61
C PHE A 219 23.66 4.72 12.99
N LEU A 220 23.82 5.07 14.27
CA LEU A 220 23.73 6.47 14.73
C LEU A 220 25.07 7.10 15.12
N GLU A 221 26.13 6.30 15.33
CA GLU A 221 27.42 6.83 15.76
C GLU A 221 28.16 7.51 14.59
N ASN A 222 28.53 8.78 14.80
CA ASN A 222 29.40 9.50 13.87
C ASN A 222 30.87 9.09 14.08
N GLY A 223 31.55 8.72 12.99
CA GLY A 223 32.90 8.16 13.04
C GLY A 223 33.86 8.76 12.01
N ASP A 224 35.07 8.18 11.94
CA ASP A 224 36.05 8.56 10.90
C ASP A 224 35.59 8.15 9.50
N LEU A 225 34.90 7.00 9.42
CA LEU A 225 34.39 6.36 8.19
C LEU A 225 32.85 6.22 8.18
N ARG A 226 32.14 6.82 9.15
CA ARG A 226 30.69 6.69 9.32
C ARG A 226 30.03 8.06 9.39
N ILE A 227 28.89 8.22 8.71
CA ILE A 227 28.15 9.49 8.63
C ILE A 227 27.45 9.79 9.97
N GLY A 228 26.81 8.79 10.57
CA GLY A 228 26.05 8.92 11.82
C GLY A 228 24.57 9.22 11.52
N HIS A 229 23.87 9.95 12.40
CA HIS A 229 22.41 10.09 12.32
C HIS A 229 21.88 11.34 11.59
N VAL A 230 22.75 12.14 10.95
CA VAL A 230 22.37 13.37 10.26
C VAL A 230 22.77 13.31 8.79
N TYR A 231 21.78 13.49 7.90
CA TYR A 231 21.96 13.41 6.45
C TYR A 231 21.35 14.62 5.76
N LYS A 232 21.97 15.08 4.67
CA LYS A 232 21.39 16.03 3.73
C LYS A 232 20.35 15.31 2.87
N LYS A 233 19.14 15.86 2.81
CA LYS A 233 17.97 15.31 2.11
C LYS A 233 17.25 16.39 1.31
N ALA A 234 16.49 16.01 0.29
CA ALA A 234 15.53 16.87 -0.39
C ALA A 234 14.11 16.51 0.07
N VAL A 235 13.31 17.51 0.45
CA VAL A 235 11.96 17.30 1.00
C VAL A 235 10.94 18.22 0.34
N TYR A 236 9.69 17.77 0.33
CA TYR A 236 8.54 18.62 0.00
C TYR A 236 8.09 19.44 1.21
N LEU A 237 7.94 20.74 1.01
CA LEU A 237 7.44 21.71 1.99
C LEU A 237 6.24 22.45 1.40
N GLN A 238 5.25 22.76 2.23
CA GLN A 238 4.05 23.49 1.81
C GLN A 238 4.19 24.99 2.11
N TYR A 239 3.65 25.83 1.22
CA TYR A 239 3.65 27.28 1.35
C TYR A 239 2.22 27.83 1.25
N THR A 240 2.03 29.05 1.74
CA THR A 240 0.72 29.71 1.71
C THR A 240 0.30 30.18 0.32
N ASP A 241 1.26 30.54 -0.54
CA ASP A 241 1.00 31.14 -1.86
C ASP A 241 2.19 30.99 -2.84
N LEU A 242 2.00 31.51 -4.06
CA LEU A 242 3.00 31.55 -5.14
C LEU A 242 4.27 32.37 -4.83
N SER A 243 4.33 33.10 -3.70
CA SER A 243 5.55 33.80 -3.31
C SER A 243 6.60 32.84 -2.73
N PHE A 244 6.19 31.67 -2.22
CA PHE A 244 7.04 30.69 -1.54
C PHE A 244 7.87 31.31 -0.39
N LYS A 245 7.29 32.28 0.33
CA LYS A 245 7.96 32.97 1.46
C LYS A 245 7.54 32.45 2.82
N GLN A 246 6.27 32.15 3.01
CA GLN A 246 5.71 31.68 4.27
C GLN A 246 5.40 30.18 4.16
N GLU A 247 6.15 29.38 4.91
CA GLU A 247 5.98 27.94 5.02
C GLU A 247 4.81 27.61 5.96
N ILE A 248 4.04 26.59 5.62
CA ILE A 248 3.01 26.00 6.49
C ILE A 248 3.67 24.90 7.33
N GLU A 249 3.62 25.04 8.65
CA GLU A 249 4.23 24.08 9.56
C GLU A 249 3.53 22.72 9.47
N LYS A 250 4.32 21.68 9.17
CA LYS A 250 3.85 20.29 9.14
C LYS A 250 3.71 19.75 10.57
N PRO A 251 2.76 18.83 10.83
CA PRO A 251 2.74 18.11 12.10
C PRO A 251 4.06 17.39 12.35
N LYS A 252 4.58 17.44 13.59
CA LYS A 252 5.92 16.90 13.89
C LYS A 252 6.04 15.39 13.65
N TRP A 253 4.95 14.65 13.85
CA TRP A 253 4.89 13.21 13.58
C TRP A 253 5.05 12.86 12.09
N LEU A 254 4.87 13.82 11.16
CA LEU A 254 5.03 13.56 9.72
C LEU A 254 6.52 13.49 9.32
N GLY A 255 7.42 13.99 10.17
CA GLY A 255 8.85 13.95 9.94
C GLY A 255 9.28 14.65 8.65
N PHE A 256 10.16 14.00 7.86
CA PHE A 256 10.61 14.57 6.59
C PHE A 256 9.58 14.42 5.46
N VAL A 257 8.60 13.51 5.62
CA VAL A 257 7.56 13.22 4.62
C VAL A 257 6.83 14.50 4.21
N GLY A 258 6.51 14.61 2.92
CA GLY A 258 5.84 15.76 2.32
C GLY A 258 4.48 16.07 2.94
N PRO A 259 3.94 17.29 2.71
CA PRO A 259 2.63 17.68 3.22
C PRO A 259 1.50 16.77 2.72
N ILE A 260 0.42 16.65 3.49
CA ILE A 260 -0.74 15.85 3.11
C ILE A 260 -1.54 16.60 2.05
N ILE A 261 -1.67 16.01 0.87
CA ILE A 261 -2.60 16.49 -0.17
C ILE A 261 -3.89 15.69 -0.04
N SER A 262 -5.04 16.37 -0.05
CA SER A 262 -6.35 15.71 0.01
C SER A 262 -7.27 16.14 -1.12
N ALA A 263 -8.04 15.18 -1.66
CA ALA A 263 -8.98 15.39 -2.76
C ALA A 263 -10.26 14.57 -2.56
N GLU A 264 -11.42 15.15 -2.89
CA GLU A 264 -12.70 14.43 -3.02
C GLU A 264 -13.01 14.11 -4.48
N GLU A 265 -13.86 13.12 -4.71
CA GLU A 265 -14.38 12.83 -6.04
C GLU A 265 -14.95 14.09 -6.72
N GLU A 266 -14.52 14.32 -7.97
CA GLU A 266 -14.75 15.51 -8.80
C GLU A 266 -13.86 16.73 -8.53
N ASP A 267 -13.04 16.73 -7.47
CA ASP A 267 -12.10 17.82 -7.21
C ASP A 267 -11.03 17.93 -8.32
N MET A 268 -10.68 19.18 -8.64
CA MET A 268 -9.46 19.51 -9.37
C MET A 268 -8.39 19.96 -8.37
N VAL A 269 -7.29 19.22 -8.30
CA VAL A 269 -6.11 19.54 -7.49
C VAL A 269 -5.09 20.24 -8.39
N VAL A 270 -4.74 21.47 -8.05
CA VAL A 270 -3.70 22.24 -8.72
C VAL A 270 -2.49 22.29 -7.80
N VAL A 271 -1.37 21.69 -8.22
CA VAL A 271 -0.12 21.71 -7.45
C VAL A 271 0.87 22.65 -8.13
N HIS A 272 1.18 23.75 -7.47
CA HIS A 272 2.22 24.70 -7.87
C HIS A 272 3.55 24.24 -7.28
N LEU A 273 4.34 23.51 -8.08
CA LEU A 273 5.65 23.00 -7.66
C LEU A 273 6.74 24.02 -8.00
N LYS A 274 7.56 24.38 -7.02
CA LYS A 274 8.80 25.14 -7.24
C LYS A 274 10.01 24.33 -6.78
N ASN A 275 10.93 24.07 -7.69
CA ASN A 275 12.17 23.39 -7.35
C ASN A 275 13.21 24.40 -6.83
N MET A 276 13.55 24.35 -5.55
CA MET A 276 14.57 25.19 -4.91
C MET A 276 15.81 24.38 -4.49
N ALA A 277 15.89 23.10 -4.87
CA ALA A 277 17.06 22.26 -4.64
C ALA A 277 18.14 22.47 -5.72
N SER A 278 19.27 21.80 -5.57
CA SER A 278 20.41 21.90 -6.49
C SER A 278 20.28 21.00 -7.73
N ARG A 279 19.29 20.12 -7.78
CA ARG A 279 19.08 19.11 -8.82
C ARG A 279 17.67 19.18 -9.39
N THR A 280 17.48 18.60 -10.57
CA THR A 280 16.17 18.45 -11.21
C THR A 280 15.35 17.40 -10.49
N TYR A 281 14.08 17.70 -10.26
CA TYR A 281 13.11 16.82 -9.60
C TYR A 281 11.72 17.03 -10.22
N SER A 282 10.76 16.17 -9.90
CA SER A 282 9.38 16.27 -10.37
C SER A 282 8.39 16.00 -9.23
N ILE A 283 7.10 15.84 -9.54
CA ILE A 283 6.09 15.33 -8.62
C ILE A 283 5.08 14.49 -9.41
N HIS A 284 4.98 13.21 -9.05
CA HIS A 284 4.14 12.20 -9.68
C HIS A 284 3.14 11.65 -8.67
N PRO A 285 1.82 11.72 -8.93
CA PRO A 285 0.81 11.26 -7.99
C PRO A 285 0.30 9.84 -8.30
N HIS A 286 -0.09 9.12 -7.25
CA HIS A 286 -0.77 7.83 -7.35
C HIS A 286 -2.28 8.00 -7.18
N GLY A 287 -3.08 7.16 -7.85
CA GLY A 287 -4.52 7.03 -7.63
C GLY A 287 -5.34 8.29 -7.98
N ILE A 288 -4.83 9.15 -8.86
CA ILE A 288 -5.53 10.33 -9.36
C ILE A 288 -5.30 10.48 -10.86
N HIS A 289 -6.27 11.04 -11.58
CA HIS A 289 -6.13 11.22 -13.03
C HIS A 289 -5.30 12.47 -13.35
N TYR A 290 -4.42 12.31 -14.34
CA TYR A 290 -3.65 13.36 -14.98
C TYR A 290 -3.53 13.08 -16.49
N ASN A 291 -3.21 14.11 -17.26
CA ASN A 291 -2.77 13.97 -18.66
C ASN A 291 -1.24 13.82 -18.69
N LYS A 292 -0.68 13.40 -19.83
CA LYS A 292 0.77 13.22 -20.01
C LYS A 292 1.61 14.45 -19.61
N SER A 293 1.12 15.67 -19.86
CA SER A 293 1.79 16.91 -19.44
C SER A 293 1.66 17.27 -17.94
N HIS A 294 1.10 16.39 -17.12
CA HIS A 294 0.93 16.59 -15.67
C HIS A 294 1.20 15.29 -14.88
N GLU A 295 1.94 14.36 -15.47
CA GLU A 295 2.32 13.07 -14.88
C GLU A 295 3.52 13.20 -13.96
N GLY A 296 4.51 14.01 -14.35
CA GLY A 296 5.73 14.23 -13.58
C GLY A 296 6.68 13.05 -13.53
N ALA A 297 6.77 12.23 -14.59
CA ALA A 297 7.63 11.06 -14.62
C ALA A 297 8.38 10.93 -15.95
N TRP A 298 9.70 10.93 -15.89
CA TRP A 298 10.56 10.82 -17.07
C TRP A 298 10.71 9.36 -17.53
N TYR A 299 10.23 9.05 -18.73
CA TYR A 299 10.52 7.80 -19.45
C TYR A 299 10.24 7.93 -20.96
N PRO A 300 10.77 7.05 -21.83
CA PRO A 300 10.51 7.10 -23.26
C PRO A 300 9.06 6.71 -23.61
N ASP A 301 8.19 7.70 -23.73
CA ASP A 301 6.72 7.58 -23.85
C ASP A 301 6.14 8.14 -25.16
N MET A 302 6.98 8.59 -26.08
CA MET A 302 6.62 9.18 -27.39
C MET A 302 5.84 10.51 -27.31
N THR A 303 5.94 11.24 -26.19
CA THR A 303 5.34 12.57 -26.04
C THR A 303 6.07 13.68 -26.81
N SER A 304 5.38 14.80 -27.01
CA SER A 304 5.95 16.00 -27.64
C SER A 304 6.79 16.82 -26.66
N LYS A 305 7.59 17.77 -27.16
CA LYS A 305 8.48 18.60 -26.31
C LYS A 305 7.75 19.47 -25.27
N ASP A 306 6.48 19.79 -25.51
CA ASP A 306 5.68 20.58 -24.57
C ASP A 306 5.09 19.71 -23.45
N GLU A 307 4.98 18.40 -23.69
CA GLU A 307 4.41 17.39 -22.78
C GLU A 307 5.44 16.73 -21.87
N ILE A 308 6.72 17.12 -21.96
CA ILE A 308 7.81 16.61 -21.10
C ILE A 308 8.28 17.64 -20.06
N LEU A 309 7.64 18.82 -20.02
CA LEU A 309 8.03 19.91 -19.13
C LEU A 309 7.72 19.61 -17.65
N ASP A 310 6.76 18.72 -17.41
CA ASP A 310 6.38 18.23 -16.10
C ASP A 310 7.29 17.12 -15.59
N ASP A 311 7.85 16.31 -16.49
CA ASP A 311 8.70 15.14 -16.16
C ASP A 311 9.93 15.50 -15.34
N ALA A 312 10.44 16.72 -15.50
CA ALA A 312 11.73 17.14 -14.96
C ALA A 312 11.79 18.66 -14.73
N VAL A 313 11.48 19.12 -13.52
CA VAL A 313 11.52 20.54 -13.14
C VAL A 313 12.93 20.93 -12.70
N ALA A 314 13.61 21.75 -13.49
CA ALA A 314 14.98 22.19 -13.22
C ALA A 314 15.09 23.09 -11.98
N PRO A 315 16.28 23.19 -11.35
CA PRO A 315 16.54 24.11 -10.24
C PRO A 315 16.10 25.56 -10.52
N GLY A 316 15.35 26.14 -9.59
CA GLY A 316 14.82 27.50 -9.68
C GLY A 316 13.56 27.66 -10.54
N GLN A 317 13.16 26.62 -11.29
CA GLN A 317 11.96 26.64 -12.12
C GLN A 317 10.69 26.28 -11.32
N MET A 318 9.55 26.62 -11.90
CA MET A 318 8.23 26.32 -11.37
C MET A 318 7.39 25.62 -12.44
N TYR A 319 6.61 24.63 -12.03
CA TYR A 319 5.65 23.96 -12.88
C TYR A 319 4.31 23.78 -12.16
N ASN A 320 3.21 23.82 -12.91
CA ASN A 320 1.87 23.68 -12.37
C ASN A 320 1.28 22.34 -12.82
N TYR A 321 1.06 21.43 -11.87
CA TYR A 321 0.45 20.14 -12.11
C TYR A 321 -1.07 20.23 -11.92
N LEU A 322 -1.82 19.61 -12.83
CA LEU A 322 -3.27 19.58 -12.80
C LEU A 322 -3.73 18.13 -12.68
N TRP A 323 -4.28 17.80 -11.52
CA TRP A 323 -4.80 16.47 -11.24
C TRP A 323 -6.29 16.54 -10.99
N ARG A 324 -7.01 15.50 -11.39
CA ARG A 324 -8.45 15.39 -11.21
C ARG A 324 -8.79 14.07 -10.57
N LEU A 325 -9.52 14.10 -9.46
CA LEU A 325 -10.04 12.87 -8.87
C LEU A 325 -11.33 12.47 -9.58
N SER A 326 -11.19 11.70 -10.66
CA SER A 326 -12.33 11.17 -11.40
C SER A 326 -12.98 9.99 -10.68
N SER A 327 -14.23 9.69 -11.02
CA SER A 327 -14.97 8.56 -10.43
C SER A 327 -14.35 7.18 -10.69
N SER A 328 -13.49 7.07 -11.72
CA SER A 328 -12.71 5.86 -12.00
C SER A 328 -11.51 5.68 -11.06
N HIS A 329 -11.08 6.73 -10.36
CA HIS A 329 -9.94 6.74 -9.43
C HIS A 329 -10.38 6.87 -7.96
N ALA A 330 -11.52 7.53 -7.70
CA ALA A 330 -12.07 7.71 -6.36
C ALA A 330 -12.32 6.37 -5.64
N PRO A 331 -12.36 6.33 -4.29
CA PRO A 331 -12.60 5.09 -3.55
C PRO A 331 -13.85 4.33 -4.01
N GLY A 332 -13.74 3.01 -4.17
CA GLY A 332 -14.83 2.13 -4.56
C GLY A 332 -15.95 2.05 -3.53
N LYS A 333 -17.05 1.36 -3.86
CA LYS A 333 -18.21 1.27 -2.98
C LYS A 333 -17.87 0.63 -1.63
N ASP A 334 -17.12 -0.48 -1.66
CA ASP A 334 -16.78 -1.28 -0.48
C ASP A 334 -15.48 -0.81 0.20
N ASP A 335 -14.77 0.14 -0.43
CA ASP A 335 -13.63 0.83 0.17
C ASP A 335 -14.05 1.77 1.30
N MET A 336 -13.06 2.14 2.12
CA MET A 336 -13.21 3.21 3.11
C MET A 336 -13.59 4.55 2.44
N ASN A 337 -14.05 5.49 3.26
CA ASN A 337 -14.38 6.84 2.79
C ASN A 337 -13.18 7.52 2.10
N CYS A 338 -11.99 7.33 2.67
CA CYS A 338 -10.74 7.85 2.16
C CYS A 338 -9.72 6.71 2.03
N LEU A 339 -8.90 6.76 0.98
CA LEU A 339 -7.82 5.82 0.71
C LEU A 339 -6.47 6.53 0.72
N THR A 340 -5.46 5.81 1.19
CA THR A 340 -4.06 6.23 1.13
C THR A 340 -3.53 6.07 -0.29
N ARG A 341 -2.91 7.12 -0.81
CA ARG A 341 -2.02 7.12 -1.98
C ARG A 341 -0.79 7.94 -1.62
N VAL A 342 0.16 8.01 -2.54
CA VAL A 342 1.36 8.83 -2.39
C VAL A 342 1.58 9.72 -3.60
N TYR A 343 2.48 10.68 -3.44
CA TYR A 343 3.12 11.38 -4.53
C TYR A 343 4.63 11.41 -4.26
N HIS A 344 5.44 11.29 -5.31
CA HIS A 344 6.90 11.33 -5.17
C HIS A 344 7.56 11.92 -6.42
N SER A 345 8.83 12.30 -6.33
CA SER A 345 9.58 12.67 -7.54
C SER A 345 9.90 11.42 -8.34
N HIS A 346 9.88 11.53 -9.67
CA HIS A 346 9.99 10.42 -10.60
C HIS A 346 10.93 10.73 -11.78
N VAL A 347 11.98 11.52 -11.53
CA VAL A 347 13.10 11.69 -12.48
C VAL A 347 13.98 10.44 -12.44
N ASN A 348 14.33 10.01 -11.21
CA ASN A 348 14.82 8.67 -10.92
C ASN A 348 14.16 8.26 -9.61
N ALA A 349 13.00 7.61 -9.71
CA ALA A 349 12.11 7.41 -8.56
C ALA A 349 12.82 6.77 -7.33
N PRO A 350 13.65 5.72 -7.47
CA PRO A 350 14.37 5.16 -6.31
C PRO A 350 15.31 6.15 -5.64
N LYS A 351 16.18 6.84 -6.40
CA LYS A 351 17.15 7.80 -5.84
C LYS A 351 16.48 9.04 -5.28
N ASP A 352 15.40 9.50 -5.93
CA ASP A 352 14.61 10.64 -5.50
C ASP A 352 13.88 10.36 -4.18
N SER A 353 13.28 9.17 -4.05
CA SER A 353 12.59 8.70 -2.86
C SER A 353 13.55 8.51 -1.68
N ALA A 354 14.70 7.85 -1.92
CA ALA A 354 15.78 7.70 -0.93
C ALA A 354 16.31 9.05 -0.44
N SER A 355 16.38 10.04 -1.34
CA SER A 355 16.77 11.42 -1.00
C SER A 355 15.74 12.16 -0.15
N GLY A 356 14.49 11.67 -0.05
CA GLY A 356 13.44 12.18 0.83
C GLY A 356 12.18 12.73 0.14
N LEU A 357 12.07 12.64 -1.20
CA LEU A 357 10.97 13.23 -1.96
C LEU A 357 9.76 12.31 -2.10
N ILE A 358 9.04 12.14 -1.00
CA ILE A 358 7.82 11.35 -0.88
C ILE A 358 6.80 12.08 0.01
N GLY A 359 5.51 12.02 -0.33
CA GLY A 359 4.44 12.57 0.48
C GLY A 359 3.11 11.84 0.27
N PRO A 360 2.15 11.96 1.19
CA PRO A 360 0.88 11.25 1.10
C PRO A 360 -0.18 12.04 0.35
N LEU A 361 -0.97 11.33 -0.46
CA LEU A 361 -2.15 11.82 -1.15
C LEU A 361 -3.38 11.04 -0.64
N ILE A 362 -4.31 11.73 0.01
CA ILE A 362 -5.52 11.12 0.57
C ILE A 362 -6.69 11.41 -0.38
N ILE A 363 -7.17 10.36 -1.04
CA ILE A 363 -8.30 10.45 -1.98
C ILE A 363 -9.57 9.98 -1.30
N CYS A 364 -10.66 10.74 -1.45
CA CYS A 364 -11.88 10.54 -0.68
C CYS A 364 -13.14 10.52 -1.54
N LYS A 365 -14.18 9.86 -1.03
CA LYS A 365 -15.53 9.92 -1.60
C LYS A 365 -16.09 11.34 -1.49
N LYS A 366 -17.04 11.67 -2.36
CA LYS A 366 -17.68 12.98 -2.36
C LYS A 366 -18.33 13.31 -1.01
N GLY A 367 -18.01 14.48 -0.46
CA GLY A 367 -18.62 15.02 0.76
C GLY A 367 -18.13 14.41 2.08
N THR A 368 -17.04 13.63 2.09
CA THR A 368 -16.50 13.02 3.31
C THR A 368 -15.43 13.86 4.00
N LEU A 369 -14.74 14.76 3.31
CA LEU A 369 -13.72 15.64 3.90
C LEU A 369 -14.35 16.82 4.67
N ASP A 370 -13.75 17.16 5.81
CA ASP A 370 -13.95 18.38 6.58
C ASP A 370 -12.61 19.08 6.86
N ILE A 371 -12.61 20.04 7.79
CA ILE A 371 -11.42 20.82 8.17
C ILE A 371 -10.34 19.97 8.88
N HIS A 372 -10.67 18.77 9.35
CA HIS A 372 -9.79 17.88 10.10
C HIS A 372 -9.42 16.60 9.34
N GLY A 373 -9.99 16.36 8.16
CA GLY A 373 -9.78 15.15 7.36
C GLY A 373 -11.10 14.46 7.02
N ASP A 374 -11.19 13.13 7.14
CA ASP A 374 -12.48 12.44 7.01
C ASP A 374 -13.39 12.74 8.21
N LYS A 375 -14.61 13.20 7.92
CA LYS A 375 -15.68 13.48 8.89
C LYS A 375 -16.01 12.34 9.86
N LYS A 376 -15.66 11.09 9.50
CA LYS A 376 -15.90 9.91 10.37
C LYS A 376 -14.80 9.67 11.41
N GLY A 377 -13.60 10.18 11.18
CA GLY A 377 -12.46 10.05 12.10
C GLY A 377 -12.36 11.28 13.01
N ASP A 378 -11.91 11.06 14.25
CA ASP A 378 -11.56 12.17 15.14
C ASP A 378 -10.13 12.66 14.85
N TYR A 379 -9.24 11.74 14.46
CA TYR A 379 -7.84 12.03 14.11
C TYR A 379 -7.41 11.22 12.88
N LEU A 380 -6.54 11.84 12.09
CA LEU A 380 -5.90 11.25 10.93
C LEU A 380 -4.37 11.29 11.15
N TYR A 381 -3.74 10.12 11.07
CA TYR A 381 -2.29 9.97 11.08
C TYR A 381 -1.80 9.31 9.81
N THR A 382 -0.63 9.70 9.37
CA THR A 382 0.02 9.10 8.20
C THR A 382 1.42 8.63 8.58
N LEU A 383 1.69 7.34 8.33
CA LEU A 383 2.96 6.71 8.65
C LEU A 383 3.54 6.01 7.42
N MET A 384 4.78 6.36 7.12
CA MET A 384 5.64 5.70 6.14
C MET A 384 6.57 4.75 6.89
N PHE A 385 6.55 3.48 6.53
CA PHE A 385 7.53 2.49 6.95
C PHE A 385 8.53 2.31 5.83
N SER A 386 9.81 2.54 6.09
CA SER A 386 10.84 2.49 5.07
C SER A 386 12.22 2.25 5.68
N VAL A 387 12.99 1.37 5.05
CA VAL A 387 14.44 1.31 5.17
C VAL A 387 15.01 2.38 4.24
N VAL A 388 15.20 3.59 4.78
CA VAL A 388 15.68 4.73 4.00
C VAL A 388 17.16 4.54 3.70
N ASP A 389 17.46 4.02 2.53
CA ASP A 389 18.82 3.75 2.07
C ASP A 389 19.52 5.03 1.58
N GLU A 390 20.37 5.61 2.43
CA GLU A 390 21.15 6.81 2.08
C GLU A 390 22.29 6.50 1.09
N ASN A 391 22.59 5.24 0.79
CA ASN A 391 23.56 4.88 -0.26
C ASN A 391 22.99 5.17 -1.66
N LEU A 392 21.67 5.06 -1.84
CA LEU A 392 20.96 5.40 -3.07
C LEU A 392 20.70 6.91 -3.23
N SER A 393 20.76 7.66 -2.12
CA SER A 393 20.53 9.10 -2.07
C SER A 393 21.45 9.88 -3.01
N TRP A 394 20.91 10.92 -3.67
CA TRP A 394 21.69 11.84 -4.51
C TRP A 394 22.77 12.61 -3.74
N TYR A 395 22.67 12.61 -2.41
CA TYR A 395 23.50 13.40 -1.49
C TYR A 395 24.54 12.56 -0.74
N LEU A 396 24.71 11.26 -1.04
CA LEU A 396 25.70 10.41 -0.37
C LEU A 396 27.10 11.05 -0.33
N ASP A 397 27.59 11.53 -1.48
CA ASP A 397 28.91 12.18 -1.57
C ASP A 397 29.02 13.49 -0.78
N ASP A 398 27.93 14.26 -0.73
CA ASP A 398 27.86 15.49 0.07
C ASP A 398 27.90 15.13 1.56
N ASN A 399 27.19 14.07 1.96
CA ASN A 399 27.12 13.58 3.33
C ASN A 399 28.46 13.02 3.81
N ILE A 400 29.14 12.19 2.99
CA ILE A 400 30.49 11.68 3.30
C ILE A 400 31.45 12.84 3.53
N LYS A 401 31.49 13.83 2.62
CA LYS A 401 32.41 14.97 2.74
C LYS A 401 32.14 15.83 3.97
N LYS A 402 30.88 15.93 4.39
CA LYS A 402 30.46 16.81 5.48
C LYS A 402 30.59 16.18 6.85
N PHE A 403 30.20 14.91 6.99
CA PHE A 403 30.03 14.27 8.30
C PHE A 403 31.12 13.25 8.63
N CYS A 404 31.77 12.60 7.65
CA CYS A 404 32.90 11.71 7.93
C CYS A 404 34.17 12.53 8.20
N LYS A 405 34.94 12.17 9.25
CA LYS A 405 36.20 12.89 9.56
C LYS A 405 37.31 12.62 8.55
N THR A 406 37.31 11.44 7.90
CA THR A 406 38.29 11.06 6.87
C THR A 406 37.61 10.61 5.57
N PRO A 407 36.96 11.51 4.81
CA PRO A 407 36.12 11.15 3.68
C PRO A 407 36.87 10.45 2.54
N THR A 408 38.17 10.72 2.37
CA THR A 408 38.98 10.11 1.31
C THR A 408 39.31 8.63 1.53
N LYS A 409 39.05 8.10 2.73
CA LYS A 409 39.30 6.69 3.08
C LYS A 409 38.04 5.84 3.09
N VAL A 410 36.87 6.44 2.86
CA VAL A 410 35.59 5.71 2.85
C VAL A 410 35.54 4.85 1.60
N ASN A 411 35.40 3.54 1.81
CA ASN A 411 35.00 2.61 0.76
C ASN A 411 33.46 2.56 0.73
N LYS A 412 32.86 2.85 -0.43
CA LYS A 412 31.39 2.81 -0.59
C LYS A 412 30.87 1.39 -0.77
N ASP A 413 31.74 0.47 -1.16
CA ASP A 413 31.42 -0.94 -1.40
C ASP A 413 31.65 -1.79 -0.12
N ASP A 414 31.98 -1.15 1.01
CA ASP A 414 32.09 -1.81 2.32
C ASP A 414 30.69 -2.08 2.86
N GLU A 415 30.37 -3.36 3.11
CA GLU A 415 29.04 -3.78 3.57
C GLU A 415 28.64 -3.09 4.88
N ASP A 416 29.55 -3.04 5.86
CA ASP A 416 29.28 -2.37 7.13
C ASP A 416 29.03 -0.86 6.96
N PHE A 417 29.66 -0.22 5.96
CA PHE A 417 29.38 1.18 5.62
C PHE A 417 28.00 1.33 5.00
N GLN A 418 27.65 0.47 4.04
CA GLN A 418 26.33 0.51 3.41
C GLN A 418 25.23 0.27 4.43
N GLU A 419 25.39 -0.75 5.28
CA GLU A 419 24.43 -1.10 6.33
C GLU A 419 24.25 0.05 7.33
N SER A 420 25.33 0.72 7.74
CA SER A 420 25.23 1.88 8.63
C SER A 420 24.42 3.06 8.07
N ASN A 421 24.20 3.09 6.74
CA ASN A 421 23.44 4.12 6.04
C ASN A 421 21.99 3.69 5.71
N LYS A 422 21.58 2.47 6.07
CA LYS A 422 20.20 1.99 5.92
C LYS A 422 19.38 2.33 7.16
N MET A 423 18.60 3.40 7.07
CA MET A 423 17.86 3.94 8.21
C MET A 423 16.47 3.32 8.30
N HIS A 424 16.30 2.32 9.17
CA HIS A 424 15.05 1.58 9.39
C HIS A 424 14.01 2.42 10.14
N ALA A 425 13.29 3.28 9.42
CA ALA A 425 12.61 4.42 10.00
C ALA A 425 11.08 4.41 9.82
N ILE A 426 10.39 5.04 10.77
CA ILE A 426 8.98 5.44 10.64
C ILE A 426 8.95 6.96 10.44
N ASN A 427 8.47 7.43 9.27
CA ASN A 427 8.51 8.84 8.86
C ASN A 427 9.91 9.51 8.96
N GLY A 428 10.97 8.70 8.87
CA GLY A 428 12.35 9.16 9.02
C GLY A 428 12.87 9.22 10.45
N PHE A 429 12.19 8.61 11.42
CA PHE A 429 12.70 8.48 12.79
C PHE A 429 12.98 7.02 13.15
N VAL A 430 14.05 6.82 13.94
CA VAL A 430 14.52 5.51 14.40
C VAL A 430 14.62 5.46 15.93
N PHE A 431 14.64 4.27 16.52
CA PHE A 431 14.80 4.00 17.95
C PHE A 431 13.84 4.79 18.86
N GLY A 432 12.56 4.88 18.49
CA GLY A 432 11.53 5.54 19.30
C GLY A 432 11.54 7.06 19.24
N ASN A 433 12.24 7.68 18.28
CA ASN A 433 12.36 9.15 18.21
C ASN A 433 11.18 9.88 17.55
N LEU A 434 10.18 9.16 17.04
CA LEU A 434 8.98 9.74 16.41
C LEU A 434 8.14 10.52 17.44
N PRO A 435 7.97 11.86 17.30
CA PRO A 435 7.28 12.66 18.30
C PRO A 435 5.77 12.81 18.05
N ASP A 436 5.05 13.33 19.04
CA ASP A 436 3.70 13.90 18.91
C ASP A 436 2.59 12.96 18.38
N LEU A 437 2.72 11.63 18.58
CA LEU A 437 1.62 10.67 18.40
C LEU A 437 0.78 10.56 19.68
N SER A 438 -0.20 11.43 19.88
CA SER A 438 -1.10 11.35 21.04
C SER A 438 -2.57 11.52 20.68
N MET A 439 -3.42 10.63 21.21
CA MET A 439 -4.85 10.56 20.94
C MET A 439 -5.66 10.35 22.22
N CYS A 440 -6.98 10.51 22.16
CA CYS A 440 -7.83 10.26 23.32
C CYS A 440 -8.50 8.88 23.27
N MET A 441 -8.66 8.27 24.43
CA MET A 441 -9.46 7.07 24.61
C MET A 441 -10.90 7.28 24.10
N GLY A 442 -11.38 6.33 23.31
CA GLY A 442 -12.68 6.34 22.65
C GLY A 442 -12.69 7.03 21.28
N ASN A 443 -11.59 7.67 20.87
CA ASN A 443 -11.52 8.26 19.55
C ASN A 443 -11.39 7.23 18.44
N LYS A 444 -11.99 7.56 17.29
CA LYS A 444 -11.80 6.83 16.04
C LYS A 444 -10.63 7.44 15.28
N ILE A 445 -9.61 6.63 15.06
CA ILE A 445 -8.37 7.03 14.42
C ILE A 445 -8.32 6.39 13.04
N GLN A 446 -7.97 7.20 12.04
CA GLN A 446 -7.65 6.75 10.71
C GLN A 446 -6.15 6.76 10.52
N TRP A 447 -5.60 5.57 10.29
CA TRP A 447 -4.19 5.40 9.99
C TRP A 447 -4.04 5.19 8.48
N HIS A 448 -3.33 6.12 7.84
CA HIS A 448 -2.89 6.00 6.47
C HIS A 448 -1.46 5.49 6.47
N LEU A 449 -1.29 4.23 6.12
CA LEU A 449 -0.01 3.53 6.17
C LEU A 449 0.49 3.28 4.74
N PHE A 450 1.78 3.46 4.52
CA PHE A 450 2.39 3.03 3.28
C PHE A 450 3.85 2.59 3.47
N GLY A 451 4.28 1.65 2.64
CA GLY A 451 5.69 1.26 2.53
C GLY A 451 6.34 1.90 1.31
N ILE A 452 7.64 2.17 1.37
CA ILE A 452 8.44 2.59 0.21
C ILE A 452 9.88 2.10 0.41
N GLY A 453 10.53 1.64 -0.65
CA GLY A 453 11.93 1.23 -0.58
C GLY A 453 12.25 0.05 -1.50
N ASN A 454 12.94 -0.95 -0.99
CA ASN A 454 13.58 -2.01 -1.77
C ASN A 454 13.15 -3.44 -1.33
N GLU A 455 13.87 -4.48 -1.74
CA GLU A 455 13.57 -5.89 -1.43
C GLU A 455 13.50 -6.15 0.08
N VAL A 456 14.33 -5.46 0.86
CA VAL A 456 14.36 -5.51 2.33
C VAL A 456 13.11 -4.90 2.97
N ASP A 457 12.34 -4.08 2.26
CA ASP A 457 11.21 -3.32 2.81
C ASP A 457 9.94 -4.17 2.99
N ILE A 458 10.04 -5.19 3.84
CA ILE A 458 8.93 -5.99 4.32
C ILE A 458 8.62 -5.55 5.73
N HIS A 459 7.48 -4.89 5.93
CA HIS A 459 7.14 -4.34 7.23
C HIS A 459 5.91 -5.01 7.80
N SER A 460 6.00 -5.50 9.03
CA SER A 460 4.85 -5.97 9.80
C SER A 460 4.56 -4.98 10.92
N ALA A 461 3.79 -3.93 10.61
CA ALA A 461 3.47 -2.87 11.56
C ALA A 461 2.49 -3.37 12.63
N PHE A 462 2.94 -3.47 13.88
CA PHE A 462 2.17 -3.95 15.02
C PHE A 462 1.80 -2.82 15.99
N PHE A 463 0.49 -2.65 16.21
CA PHE A 463 -0.06 -1.69 17.18
C PHE A 463 -0.29 -2.39 18.53
N HIS A 464 0.67 -2.29 19.45
CA HIS A 464 0.60 -3.01 20.73
C HIS A 464 -0.64 -2.62 21.54
N GLY A 465 -1.33 -3.63 22.08
CA GLY A 465 -2.52 -3.48 22.92
C GLY A 465 -3.77 -2.96 22.22
N GLN A 466 -3.71 -2.71 20.91
CA GLN A 466 -4.82 -2.18 20.11
C GLN A 466 -5.30 -3.20 19.07
N ILE A 467 -6.55 -3.02 18.61
CA ILE A 467 -7.15 -3.83 17.55
C ILE A 467 -7.58 -2.87 16.44
N ILE A 468 -7.19 -3.19 15.21
CA ILE A 468 -7.46 -2.38 14.02
C ILE A 468 -8.42 -3.13 13.09
N LYS A 469 -8.92 -2.42 12.09
CA LYS A 469 -9.80 -2.96 11.06
C LYS A 469 -9.35 -2.49 9.68
N ASP A 470 -9.06 -3.44 8.81
CA ASP A 470 -8.73 -3.24 7.39
C ASP A 470 -9.79 -3.93 6.53
N ARG A 471 -10.43 -3.22 5.61
CA ARG A 471 -11.44 -3.76 4.67
C ARG A 471 -12.49 -4.69 5.33
N GLN A 472 -13.01 -4.26 6.48
CA GLN A 472 -13.97 -5.02 7.32
C GLN A 472 -13.41 -6.29 7.98
N HIS A 473 -12.10 -6.51 8.01
CA HIS A 473 -11.46 -7.64 8.67
C HIS A 473 -10.70 -7.19 9.92
N ARG A 474 -10.79 -7.96 11.01
CA ARG A 474 -10.03 -7.68 12.23
C ARG A 474 -8.59 -8.17 12.13
N MET A 475 -7.67 -7.32 12.58
CA MET A 475 -6.25 -7.61 12.71
C MET A 475 -5.62 -6.67 13.73
N ASP A 476 -4.35 -6.84 14.00
CA ASP A 476 -3.50 -5.99 14.86
C ASP A 476 -2.16 -5.64 14.20
N THR A 477 -1.79 -6.41 13.18
CA THR A 477 -0.59 -6.30 12.37
C THR A 477 -0.97 -6.01 10.92
N VAL A 478 -0.24 -5.11 10.27
CA VAL A 478 -0.41 -4.76 8.85
C VAL A 478 0.89 -4.99 8.10
N SER A 479 0.82 -5.71 6.98
CA SER A 479 1.96 -5.85 6.05
C SER A 479 2.05 -4.62 5.13
N LEU A 480 3.25 -4.06 4.99
CA LEU A 480 3.54 -2.98 4.06
C LEU A 480 4.81 -3.33 3.28
N PHE A 481 4.77 -3.12 1.97
CA PHE A 481 5.86 -3.34 1.03
C PHE A 481 6.11 -2.08 0.19
N PRO A 482 7.10 -2.03 -0.71
CA PRO A 482 7.34 -0.87 -1.56
C PRO A 482 6.12 -0.45 -2.37
N ALA A 483 5.57 0.73 -2.08
CA ALA A 483 4.32 1.28 -2.63
C ALA A 483 3.04 0.50 -2.30
N THR A 484 3.03 -0.30 -1.23
CA THR A 484 1.78 -0.79 -0.66
C THR A 484 1.07 0.33 0.08
N PHE A 485 -0.21 0.56 -0.22
CA PHE A 485 -1.02 1.61 0.40
C PHE A 485 -2.18 1.01 1.19
N VAL A 486 -2.22 1.28 2.50
CA VAL A 486 -3.26 0.74 3.39
C VAL A 486 -3.90 1.88 4.17
N SER A 487 -5.22 1.81 4.34
CA SER A 487 -5.98 2.66 5.25
C SER A 487 -6.66 1.76 6.28
N VAL A 488 -6.40 1.97 7.57
CA VAL A 488 -7.00 1.18 8.65
C VAL A 488 -7.72 2.06 9.66
N GLU A 489 -8.78 1.51 10.25
CA GLU A 489 -9.54 2.15 11.32
C GLU A 489 -9.14 1.54 12.68
N MET A 490 -8.93 2.41 13.67
CA MET A 490 -8.68 2.01 15.06
C MET A 490 -9.62 2.77 15.99
N GLU A 491 -10.09 2.13 17.05
CA GLU A 491 -10.74 2.81 18.17
C GLU A 491 -9.79 2.79 19.36
N ALA A 492 -9.24 3.95 19.72
CA ALA A 492 -8.20 4.04 20.74
C ALA A 492 -8.75 3.62 22.11
N ASP A 493 -8.08 2.66 22.75
CA ASP A 493 -8.50 2.13 24.05
C ASP A 493 -7.30 1.88 24.96
N ASN A 494 -7.55 1.63 26.26
CA ASN A 494 -6.52 1.42 27.28
C ASN A 494 -5.50 2.58 27.37
N PRO A 495 -5.76 3.58 28.22
CA PRO A 495 -4.85 4.72 28.38
C PRO A 495 -3.44 4.32 28.82
N GLY A 496 -2.41 4.89 28.18
CA GLY A 496 -1.01 4.55 28.41
C GLY A 496 -0.12 4.95 27.23
N GLN A 497 1.19 4.75 27.39
CA GLN A 497 2.16 4.80 26.30
C GLN A 497 2.30 3.40 25.71
N TRP A 498 2.07 3.29 24.40
CA TRP A 498 2.04 2.04 23.66
C TRP A 498 3.13 2.02 22.59
N LEU A 499 3.69 0.83 22.37
CA LEU A 499 4.68 0.60 21.34
C LEU A 499 4.00 0.44 19.97
N LEU A 500 4.56 1.08 18.95
CA LEU A 500 4.33 0.80 17.55
C LEU A 500 5.65 0.28 16.98
N SER A 501 5.68 -0.93 16.45
CA SER A 501 6.92 -1.53 15.97
C SER A 501 6.72 -2.31 14.69
N CYS A 502 7.75 -2.38 13.85
CA CYS A 502 7.87 -3.44 12.87
C CYS A 502 8.21 -4.75 13.58
N GLN A 503 7.64 -5.88 13.17
CA GLN A 503 7.91 -7.21 13.76
C GLN A 503 8.81 -8.10 12.91
N VAL A 504 9.45 -7.53 11.89
CA VAL A 504 10.56 -8.18 11.19
C VAL A 504 11.81 -8.04 12.04
N ASN A 505 12.53 -9.14 12.29
CA ASN A 505 13.62 -9.19 13.27
C ASN A 505 14.69 -8.11 13.03
N ASP A 506 15.23 -8.04 11.81
CA ASP A 506 16.32 -7.09 11.51
C ASP A 506 15.85 -5.63 11.59
N HIS A 507 14.62 -5.35 11.16
CA HIS A 507 14.02 -4.01 11.26
C HIS A 507 13.77 -3.59 12.71
N LEU A 508 13.33 -4.53 13.54
CA LEU A 508 13.09 -4.30 14.96
C LEU A 508 14.40 -4.00 15.69
N GLU A 509 15.44 -4.78 15.43
CA GLU A 509 16.78 -4.59 16.00
C GLU A 509 17.43 -3.28 15.55
N ALA A 510 17.28 -2.94 14.27
CA ALA A 510 17.75 -1.69 13.68
C ALA A 510 16.92 -0.45 14.08
N GLY A 511 15.90 -0.62 14.94
CA GLY A 511 15.24 0.47 15.63
C GLY A 511 13.96 0.99 14.95
N MET A 512 13.30 0.21 14.09
CA MET A 512 12.02 0.58 13.48
C MET A 512 10.85 0.50 14.48
N GLN A 513 10.86 1.45 15.42
CA GLN A 513 9.95 1.52 16.56
C GLN A 513 9.58 2.97 16.88
N ALA A 514 8.36 3.16 17.35
CA ALA A 514 7.81 4.43 17.81
C ALA A 514 6.92 4.23 19.04
N ILE A 515 6.66 5.30 19.78
CA ILE A 515 5.73 5.29 20.93
C ILE A 515 4.55 6.20 20.59
N PHE A 516 3.33 5.72 20.85
CA PHE A 516 2.12 6.54 20.80
C PHE A 516 1.41 6.56 22.15
N GLU A 517 0.73 7.66 22.46
CA GLU A 517 0.12 7.90 23.76
C GLU A 517 -1.40 7.97 23.67
N ILE A 518 -2.10 7.17 24.46
CA ILE A 518 -3.55 7.23 24.61
C ILE A 518 -3.89 7.90 25.94
N LYS A 519 -4.52 9.08 25.86
CA LYS A 519 -4.88 9.93 27.00
C LYS A 519 -6.32 9.73 27.44
N LYS A 520 -6.58 9.93 28.74
CA LYS A 520 -7.94 10.07 29.27
C LYS A 520 -8.44 11.50 29.04
N CYS A 521 -9.17 11.72 27.94
CA CYS A 521 -9.77 13.02 27.65
C CYS A 521 -11.20 13.13 28.17
N PHE A 522 -11.71 14.36 28.26
CA PHE A 522 -13.07 14.64 28.72
C PHE A 522 -14.02 14.80 27.53
N PRO A 523 -15.22 14.18 27.52
CA PRO A 523 -15.79 13.33 28.57
C PRO A 523 -15.15 11.93 28.62
N ALA A 524 -14.97 11.40 29.83
CA ALA A 524 -14.40 10.08 30.01
C ALA A 524 -15.34 9.00 29.46
N VAL A 525 -14.92 8.32 28.39
CA VAL A 525 -15.65 7.19 27.83
C VAL A 525 -15.40 5.96 28.72
N HIS A 526 -16.40 5.54 29.49
CA HIS A 526 -16.33 4.28 30.23
C HIS A 526 -16.88 3.14 29.36
N LYS A 527 -16.00 2.23 28.93
CA LYS A 527 -16.44 0.98 28.32
C LYS A 527 -16.82 -0.03 29.41
N PRO A 528 -17.97 -0.73 29.27
CA PRO A 528 -18.35 -1.78 30.21
C PRO A 528 -17.32 -2.91 30.17
N ARG A 529 -17.08 -3.54 31.32
CA ARG A 529 -16.24 -4.73 31.37
C ARG A 529 -16.87 -5.87 30.56
N PRO A 530 -16.06 -6.71 29.89
CA PRO A 530 -16.53 -7.93 29.24
C PRO A 530 -17.39 -8.77 30.20
N PHE A 531 -18.49 -9.33 29.69
CA PHE A 531 -19.41 -10.19 30.45
C PHE A 531 -19.40 -11.66 29.97
N GLY A 532 -18.46 -12.03 29.10
CA GLY A 532 -18.26 -13.40 28.62
C GLY A 532 -17.63 -14.33 29.66
N GLU A 533 -17.17 -15.49 29.19
CA GLU A 533 -16.55 -16.51 30.04
C GLU A 533 -15.10 -16.15 30.39
N VAL A 534 -14.65 -16.56 31.58
CA VAL A 534 -13.24 -16.48 31.96
C VAL A 534 -12.53 -17.76 31.51
N ARG A 535 -11.60 -17.63 30.57
CA ARG A 535 -10.79 -18.71 30.00
C ARG A 535 -9.46 -18.80 30.74
N GLN A 536 -9.31 -19.77 31.66
CA GLN A 536 -8.09 -19.96 32.44
C GLN A 536 -7.14 -20.96 31.79
N TYR A 537 -5.86 -20.57 31.64
CA TYR A 537 -4.76 -21.41 31.17
C TYR A 537 -3.61 -21.41 32.18
N TYR A 538 -2.89 -22.53 32.24
CA TYR A 538 -1.66 -22.70 33.02
C TYR A 538 -0.55 -23.09 32.05
N ILE A 539 0.40 -22.20 31.81
CA ILE A 539 1.44 -22.38 30.80
C ILE A 539 2.80 -22.23 31.46
N ALA A 540 3.75 -23.09 31.13
CA ALA A 540 5.14 -22.95 31.56
C ALA A 540 6.10 -22.90 30.39
N ALA A 541 7.17 -22.12 30.51
CA ALA A 541 8.32 -22.19 29.60
C ALA A 541 9.29 -23.25 30.11
N GLU A 542 9.61 -24.24 29.28
CA GLU A 542 10.48 -25.38 29.61
C GLU A 542 11.53 -25.63 28.53
N GLU A 543 12.75 -25.96 28.96
CA GLU A 543 13.84 -26.31 28.05
C GLU A 543 13.70 -27.76 27.56
N VAL A 544 13.85 -27.97 26.26
CA VAL A 544 13.71 -29.26 25.59
C VAL A 544 14.85 -29.47 24.59
N ILE A 545 15.18 -30.72 24.28
CA ILE A 545 15.97 -31.04 23.09
C ILE A 545 15.00 -31.27 21.95
N TRP A 546 15.05 -30.40 20.95
CA TRP A 546 14.26 -30.47 19.73
C TRP A 546 15.05 -31.15 18.61
N ASP A 547 14.37 -32.02 17.88
CA ASP A 547 14.92 -32.71 16.70
C ASP A 547 14.06 -32.32 15.50
N TYR A 548 14.66 -31.59 14.54
CA TYR A 548 13.96 -31.10 13.35
C TYR A 548 13.61 -32.22 12.35
N GLY A 549 14.28 -33.39 12.47
CA GLY A 549 14.14 -34.52 11.55
C GLY A 549 14.10 -35.85 12.30
N PRO A 550 13.08 -36.12 13.14
CA PRO A 550 13.02 -37.27 14.03
C PRO A 550 13.11 -38.64 13.31
N THR A 551 12.65 -38.76 12.06
CA THR A 551 12.78 -40.03 11.30
C THR A 551 14.19 -40.26 10.75
N GLN A 552 15.04 -39.22 10.76
CA GLN A 552 16.39 -39.20 10.18
C GLN A 552 16.43 -39.48 8.67
N ILE A 553 15.28 -39.45 8.00
CA ILE A 553 15.11 -39.74 6.57
C ILE A 553 14.38 -38.56 5.92
N ASN A 554 14.87 -38.15 4.75
CA ASN A 554 14.14 -37.26 3.86
C ASN A 554 12.98 -38.06 3.25
N GLN A 555 11.73 -37.72 3.59
CA GLN A 555 10.54 -38.49 3.17
C GLN A 555 10.31 -38.46 1.65
N TYR A 556 10.94 -37.53 0.93
CA TYR A 556 10.77 -37.35 -0.51
C TYR A 556 11.80 -38.13 -1.32
N THR A 557 13.06 -38.18 -0.87
CA THR A 557 14.14 -38.91 -1.55
C THR A 557 14.32 -40.34 -1.01
N GLY A 558 13.85 -40.61 0.21
CA GLY A 558 14.10 -41.87 0.92
C GLY A 558 15.53 -42.03 1.42
N ILE A 559 16.37 -41.00 1.28
CA ILE A 559 17.78 -40.98 1.71
C ILE A 559 17.86 -40.48 3.16
N LYS A 560 18.88 -40.89 3.91
CA LYS A 560 19.14 -40.36 5.25
C LYS A 560 19.47 -38.87 5.17
N LEU A 561 18.96 -38.08 6.11
CA LEU A 561 19.15 -36.62 6.11
C LEU A 561 20.63 -36.19 6.08
N GLN A 562 21.53 -36.98 6.68
CA GLN A 562 22.96 -36.68 6.72
C GLN A 562 23.70 -37.01 5.41
N ASP A 563 23.18 -37.97 4.63
CA ASP A 563 23.79 -38.46 3.39
C ASP A 563 23.16 -37.78 2.15
N ASP A 564 22.00 -37.15 2.32
CA ASP A 564 21.32 -36.38 1.29
C ASP A 564 22.08 -35.07 1.01
N SER A 565 22.30 -34.74 -0.26
CA SER A 565 23.11 -33.56 -0.62
C SER A 565 22.48 -32.26 -0.16
N MET A 566 21.16 -32.21 -0.03
CA MET A 566 20.45 -31.01 0.40
C MET A 566 20.25 -30.96 1.89
N ALA A 567 19.66 -32.01 2.46
CA ALA A 567 19.46 -32.05 3.91
C ALA A 567 20.78 -32.11 4.69
N GLY A 568 21.86 -32.60 4.06
CA GLY A 568 23.18 -32.67 4.67
C GLY A 568 23.76 -31.32 5.07
N ILE A 569 23.32 -30.21 4.47
CA ILE A 569 23.78 -28.86 4.88
C ILE A 569 23.36 -28.57 6.33
N PHE A 570 22.13 -28.94 6.70
CA PHE A 570 21.51 -28.64 8.00
C PHE A 570 21.66 -29.79 9.02
N PHE A 571 21.69 -31.04 8.56
CA PHE A 571 21.63 -32.21 9.44
C PHE A 571 22.99 -32.87 9.70
N ASN A 572 24.03 -32.54 8.94
CA ASN A 572 25.33 -33.21 9.04
C ASN A 572 26.11 -32.71 10.26
N ASN A 573 26.36 -33.62 11.20
CA ASN A 573 27.15 -33.33 12.40
C ASN A 573 28.64 -33.55 12.09
N ARG A 574 29.30 -32.51 11.55
CA ARG A 574 30.76 -32.45 11.29
C ARG A 574 31.51 -31.91 12.52
N ASN A 575 32.83 -31.68 12.40
CA ASN A 575 33.65 -31.19 13.51
C ASN A 575 33.19 -29.79 14.00
N ASP A 576 32.71 -28.97 13.07
CA ASP A 576 32.39 -27.55 13.18
C ASP A 576 30.89 -27.24 12.98
N ARG A 577 30.02 -28.25 13.04
CA ARG A 577 28.57 -28.12 12.80
C ARG A 577 27.76 -28.81 13.91
N ILE A 578 26.59 -28.27 14.24
CA ILE A 578 25.72 -28.76 15.33
C ILE A 578 24.89 -29.97 14.85
N GLY A 579 24.33 -29.89 13.63
CA GLY A 579 23.43 -30.90 13.04
C GLY A 579 21.96 -30.65 13.39
N GLY A 580 21.09 -31.65 13.26
CA GLY A 580 19.63 -31.45 13.36
C GLY A 580 19.00 -31.40 14.77
N LYS A 581 19.80 -31.35 15.84
CA LYS A 581 19.31 -31.41 17.24
C LYS A 581 19.79 -30.21 18.04
N TYR A 582 18.83 -29.49 18.64
CA TYR A 582 19.09 -28.24 19.36
C TYR A 582 18.39 -28.25 20.71
N LYS A 583 19.03 -27.71 21.72
CA LYS A 583 18.37 -27.27 22.95
C LYS A 583 17.58 -26.01 22.62
N LYS A 584 16.30 -26.05 22.96
CA LYS A 584 15.32 -25.01 22.73
C LYS A 584 14.48 -24.81 24.00
N VAL A 585 13.61 -23.82 24.00
CA VAL A 585 12.60 -23.60 25.03
C VAL A 585 11.22 -23.62 24.40
N ARG A 586 10.22 -24.11 25.13
CA ARG A 586 8.85 -24.28 24.62
C ARG A 586 7.80 -23.93 25.68
N TYR A 587 6.66 -23.41 25.23
CA TYR A 587 5.45 -23.33 26.04
C TYR A 587 4.75 -24.69 26.18
N VAL A 588 4.49 -25.10 27.42
CA VAL A 588 3.82 -26.35 27.79
C VAL A 588 2.60 -26.06 28.65
N GLU A 589 1.45 -26.64 28.29
CA GLU A 589 0.21 -26.49 29.08
C GLU A 589 0.18 -27.46 30.26
N TYR A 590 -0.31 -26.97 31.39
CA TYR A 590 -0.52 -27.70 32.63
C TYR A 590 -2.00 -27.74 33.02
N THR A 591 -2.34 -28.69 33.86
CA THR A 591 -3.71 -28.90 34.33
C THR A 591 -4.16 -27.88 35.38
N ASP A 592 -3.22 -27.35 36.18
CA ASP A 592 -3.46 -26.42 37.28
C ASP A 592 -2.22 -25.54 37.61
N ASP A 593 -2.34 -24.71 38.65
CA ASP A 593 -1.31 -23.77 39.12
C ASP A 593 -0.17 -24.44 39.91
N THR A 594 -0.21 -25.76 40.12
CA THR A 594 0.89 -26.49 40.76
C THR A 594 2.03 -26.76 39.78
N PHE A 595 1.72 -26.78 38.47
CA PHE A 595 2.65 -27.12 37.39
C PHE A 595 3.35 -28.47 37.58
N THR A 596 2.62 -29.45 38.11
CA THR A 596 3.12 -30.81 38.36
C THR A 596 2.74 -31.78 37.23
N LYS A 597 1.48 -31.74 36.76
CA LYS A 597 0.99 -32.62 35.70
C LYS A 597 0.77 -31.85 34.39
N PRO A 598 1.60 -32.07 33.34
CA PRO A 598 1.36 -31.49 32.03
C PRO A 598 0.06 -32.04 31.45
N LYS A 599 -0.63 -31.23 30.66
CA LYS A 599 -1.85 -31.64 29.99
C LYS A 599 -1.51 -32.58 28.83
N GLU A 600 -2.16 -33.73 28.78
CA GLU A 600 -1.94 -34.71 27.71
C GLU A 600 -2.40 -34.12 26.37
N LYS A 601 -1.49 -34.15 25.39
CA LYS A 601 -1.81 -33.75 24.01
C LYS A 601 -2.74 -34.77 23.38
N LYS A 602 -3.79 -34.28 22.72
CA LYS A 602 -4.69 -35.13 21.96
C LYS A 602 -4.02 -35.56 20.63
N PRO A 603 -4.44 -36.67 20.01
CA PRO A 603 -3.96 -37.05 18.67
C PRO A 603 -4.16 -35.95 17.62
N GLU A 604 -5.21 -35.13 17.76
CA GLU A 604 -5.49 -33.99 16.88
C GLU A 604 -4.46 -32.85 17.03
N GLU A 605 -3.74 -32.78 18.14
CA GLU A 605 -2.76 -31.74 18.48
C GLU A 605 -1.32 -32.18 18.19
N GLU A 606 -1.13 -33.38 17.64
CA GLU A 606 0.20 -33.94 17.31
C GLU A 606 0.96 -33.05 16.34
N HIS A 607 0.24 -32.44 15.38
CA HIS A 607 0.78 -31.54 14.37
C HIS A 607 1.39 -30.25 14.95
N LEU A 608 1.06 -29.85 16.19
CA LEU A 608 1.55 -28.59 16.77
C LEU A 608 3.08 -28.55 16.91
N GLY A 609 3.75 -29.70 16.91
CA GLY A 609 5.22 -29.76 16.91
C GLY A 609 5.83 -28.96 18.06
N ILE A 610 6.66 -27.97 17.75
CA ILE A 610 7.35 -27.11 18.72
C ILE A 610 6.43 -26.09 19.40
N LEU A 611 5.29 -25.74 18.79
CA LEU A 611 4.42 -24.66 19.23
C LEU A 611 3.88 -24.84 20.64
N GLY A 612 3.57 -23.72 21.29
CA GLY A 612 2.79 -23.68 22.52
C GLY A 612 1.36 -24.21 22.36
N PRO A 613 0.64 -24.41 23.48
CA PRO A 613 -0.77 -24.78 23.45
C PRO A 613 -1.63 -23.71 22.79
N VAL A 614 -2.76 -24.12 22.24
CA VAL A 614 -3.69 -23.21 21.56
C VAL A 614 -4.58 -22.50 22.57
N ILE A 615 -4.40 -21.19 22.72
CA ILE A 615 -5.27 -20.33 23.53
C ILE A 615 -6.50 -19.96 22.69
N ARG A 616 -7.70 -20.02 23.28
CA ARG A 616 -8.97 -19.76 22.59
C ARG A 616 -9.88 -18.87 23.42
N ALA A 617 -10.54 -17.93 22.76
CA ALA A 617 -11.54 -17.07 23.37
C ALA A 617 -12.62 -16.68 22.37
N GLU A 618 -13.83 -16.40 22.85
CA GLU A 618 -14.86 -15.72 22.08
C GLU A 618 -14.82 -14.21 22.34
N GLU A 619 -15.49 -13.43 21.50
CA GLU A 619 -15.75 -12.03 21.80
C GLU A 619 -16.41 -11.86 23.18
N GLU A 620 -15.98 -10.84 23.93
CA GLU A 620 -16.37 -10.55 25.31
C GLU A 620 -15.85 -11.54 26.37
N ASP A 621 -15.05 -12.56 26.02
CA ASP A 621 -14.36 -13.40 27.00
C ASP A 621 -13.16 -12.68 27.65
N THR A 622 -12.78 -13.15 28.84
CA THR A 622 -11.53 -12.74 29.51
C THR A 622 -10.56 -13.92 29.55
N ILE A 623 -9.35 -13.74 29.05
CA ILE A 623 -8.30 -14.76 29.03
C ILE A 623 -7.38 -14.54 30.24
N LYS A 624 -7.19 -15.58 31.04
CA LYS A 624 -6.25 -15.58 32.18
C LYS A 624 -5.16 -16.61 31.95
N VAL A 625 -3.92 -16.16 31.86
CA VAL A 625 -2.77 -17.06 31.71
C VAL A 625 -1.91 -16.98 32.96
N THR A 626 -1.90 -18.06 33.73
CA THR A 626 -0.92 -18.22 34.82
C THR A 626 0.34 -18.81 34.20
N PHE A 627 1.38 -17.98 34.07
CA PHE A 627 2.64 -18.35 33.44
C PHE A 627 3.71 -18.66 34.50
N LYS A 628 4.32 -19.84 34.44
CA LYS A 628 5.47 -20.20 35.28
C LYS A 628 6.72 -20.36 34.42
N ASN A 629 7.77 -19.63 34.74
CA ASN A 629 9.03 -19.79 34.06
C ASN A 629 9.85 -20.91 34.72
N LYS A 630 10.00 -22.06 34.05
CA LYS A 630 10.83 -23.19 34.51
C LYS A 630 12.15 -23.29 33.75
N ALA A 631 12.43 -22.37 32.84
CA ALA A 631 13.67 -22.29 32.09
C ALA A 631 14.76 -21.51 32.86
N SER A 632 15.98 -21.52 32.33
CA SER A 632 17.15 -20.87 32.95
C SER A 632 17.21 -19.34 32.78
N ARG A 633 16.36 -18.77 31.92
CA ARG A 633 16.37 -17.36 31.51
C ARG A 633 15.03 -16.67 31.77
N PRO A 634 15.00 -15.35 31.98
CA PRO A 634 13.73 -14.62 32.06
C PRO A 634 13.00 -14.66 30.71
N TYR A 635 11.69 -14.89 30.75
CA TYR A 635 10.79 -14.93 29.59
C TYR A 635 9.47 -14.24 29.94
N SER A 636 8.64 -13.95 28.95
CA SER A 636 7.32 -13.33 29.12
C SER A 636 6.27 -14.02 28.24
N ILE A 637 5.04 -13.52 28.23
CA ILE A 637 4.02 -13.87 27.23
C ILE A 637 3.35 -12.59 26.74
N GLN A 638 3.56 -12.26 25.47
CA GLN A 638 2.99 -11.14 24.75
C GLN A 638 1.98 -11.65 23.71
N PRO A 639 0.69 -11.26 23.79
CA PRO A 639 -0.32 -11.70 22.83
C PRO A 639 -0.54 -10.70 21.69
N HIS A 640 -0.87 -11.23 20.51
CA HIS A 640 -1.50 -10.51 19.40
C HIS A 640 -3.03 -10.48 19.53
N GLY A 641 -3.68 -9.48 18.94
CA GLY A 641 -5.13 -9.49 18.67
C GLY A 641 -6.07 -9.40 19.89
N VAL A 642 -5.54 -9.06 21.07
CA VAL A 642 -6.33 -8.88 22.31
C VAL A 642 -5.92 -7.60 23.02
N GLN A 643 -6.81 -7.10 23.87
CA GLN A 643 -6.55 -5.93 24.69
C GLN A 643 -6.04 -6.31 26.07
N TYR A 644 -5.16 -5.49 26.62
CA TYR A 644 -4.61 -5.66 27.96
C TYR A 644 -4.23 -4.29 28.53
N SER A 645 -4.08 -4.21 29.85
CA SER A 645 -3.58 -2.99 30.48
C SER A 645 -2.06 -2.94 30.37
N ILE A 646 -1.49 -1.74 30.52
CA ILE A 646 -0.05 -1.55 30.34
C ILE A 646 0.80 -2.36 31.33
N GLU A 647 0.26 -2.67 32.52
CA GLU A 647 0.93 -3.50 33.53
C GLU A 647 1.00 -4.99 33.14
N MET A 648 0.22 -5.40 32.14
CA MET A 648 0.14 -6.76 31.62
C MET A 648 0.91 -6.94 30.30
N ASP A 649 1.56 -5.88 29.80
CA ASP A 649 2.38 -5.93 28.60
C ASP A 649 3.57 -6.87 28.81
N GLY A 650 3.71 -7.85 27.91
CA GLY A 650 4.79 -8.84 27.94
C GLY A 650 6.08 -8.33 27.30
N THR A 651 6.10 -7.12 26.75
CA THR A 651 7.25 -6.56 26.01
C THR A 651 8.12 -5.69 26.91
N LEU A 652 9.43 -5.88 26.83
CA LEU A 652 10.39 -5.08 27.58
C LEU A 652 10.71 -3.77 26.85
N TYR A 653 10.12 -2.66 27.29
CA TYR A 653 10.48 -1.30 26.84
C TYR A 653 10.30 -0.27 27.97
N HIS A 654 10.94 0.89 27.79
CA HIS A 654 10.87 2.02 28.70
C HIS A 654 9.45 2.58 28.69
N ASN A 655 8.79 2.60 29.84
CA ASN A 655 7.43 3.10 29.96
C ASN A 655 7.27 4.02 31.16
N VAL A 656 6.80 5.24 30.92
CA VAL A 656 6.54 6.20 31.97
C VAL A 656 5.12 6.04 32.47
N LEU A 657 4.91 5.14 33.45
CA LEU A 657 3.63 5.09 34.17
C LEU A 657 3.34 6.44 34.85
N GLU A 658 2.14 6.98 34.66
CA GLU A 658 1.64 8.14 35.40
C GLU A 658 1.56 7.80 36.90
N GLU A 659 2.43 8.39 37.71
CA GLU A 659 2.23 8.42 39.15
C GLU A 659 1.00 9.26 39.48
N SER A 660 0.11 8.75 40.34
CA SER A 660 -0.91 9.62 40.94
C SER A 660 -0.25 10.85 41.60
N TYR A 661 -0.90 12.01 41.53
CA TYR A 661 -0.40 13.25 42.15
C TYR A 661 0.03 13.04 43.61
N THR A 662 -0.70 12.21 44.34
CA THR A 662 -0.40 11.83 45.73
C THR A 662 0.89 11.02 45.85
N ALA A 663 1.11 10.03 44.97
CA ALA A 663 2.31 9.18 44.95
C ALA A 663 3.57 9.98 44.55
N LYS A 664 3.45 10.83 43.52
CA LYS A 664 4.52 11.73 43.08
C LYS A 664 4.96 12.66 44.22
N LYS A 665 3.99 13.29 44.89
CA LYS A 665 4.25 14.19 46.01
C LYS A 665 4.83 13.47 47.23
N LEU A 666 4.39 12.23 47.51
CA LEU A 666 4.95 11.38 48.56
C LEU A 666 6.41 10.95 48.30
N ARG A 667 6.75 10.62 47.05
CA ARG A 667 8.13 10.28 46.66
C ARG A 667 9.06 11.48 46.76
N GLU A 668 8.64 12.63 46.24
CA GLU A 668 9.37 13.90 46.33
C GLU A 668 9.60 14.30 47.80
N LEU A 669 8.60 14.08 48.67
CA LEU A 669 8.72 14.28 50.12
C LEU A 669 9.71 13.31 50.78
N LYS A 670 9.81 12.06 50.31
CA LYS A 670 10.69 11.02 50.87
C LYS A 670 12.13 11.04 50.34
N LYS A 671 12.44 11.86 49.32
CA LYS A 671 13.76 11.88 48.63
C LYS A 671 14.21 10.50 48.13
N GLU A 672 13.27 9.64 47.74
CA GLU A 672 13.57 8.33 47.17
C GLU A 672 13.90 8.49 45.67
N ALA A 673 14.93 7.78 45.19
CA ALA A 673 15.25 7.73 43.77
C ALA A 673 14.17 6.96 43.01
N ARG A 674 13.66 7.52 41.90
CA ARG A 674 12.67 6.87 41.04
C ARG A 674 13.35 5.77 40.23
N ILE A 675 13.00 4.51 40.49
CA ILE A 675 13.30 3.39 39.58
C ILE A 675 12.00 2.61 39.45
N VAL A 676 11.33 2.72 38.30
CA VAL A 676 10.22 1.84 37.95
C VAL A 676 10.59 1.26 36.61
N GLU A 677 11.35 0.17 36.62
CA GLU A 677 11.59 -0.67 35.44
C GLU A 677 12.38 -1.92 35.81
N PRO A 678 12.07 -3.08 35.19
CA PRO A 678 10.99 -3.32 34.23
C PRO A 678 9.65 -3.75 34.86
N LEU A 679 8.57 -3.70 34.08
CA LEU A 679 7.25 -4.22 34.47
C LEU A 679 7.37 -5.72 34.81
N PRO A 680 6.73 -6.22 35.90
CA PRO A 680 6.80 -7.63 36.27
C PRO A 680 6.27 -8.60 35.19
N ALA A 681 5.33 -8.16 34.34
CA ALA A 681 4.80 -8.90 33.20
C ALA A 681 5.85 -9.08 32.09
N ALA A 682 6.57 -8.01 31.76
CA ALA A 682 7.57 -7.99 30.71
C ALA A 682 8.83 -8.83 31.01
N GLN A 683 9.05 -9.24 32.27
CA GLN A 683 10.24 -10.00 32.64
C GLN A 683 9.96 -11.00 33.78
N VAL A 684 9.43 -12.18 33.46
CA VAL A 684 9.17 -13.23 34.45
C VAL A 684 10.45 -14.03 34.68
N LYS A 685 11.04 -13.85 35.86
CA LYS A 685 12.32 -14.47 36.25
C LYS A 685 12.23 -16.01 36.33
N PRO A 686 13.35 -16.72 36.13
CA PRO A 686 13.42 -18.17 36.36
C PRO A 686 12.85 -18.59 37.72
N GLY A 687 12.02 -19.62 37.72
CA GLY A 687 11.37 -20.17 38.92
C GLY A 687 10.16 -19.38 39.43
N THR A 688 9.86 -18.21 38.86
CA THR A 688 8.73 -17.36 39.30
C THR A 688 7.47 -17.58 38.45
N THR A 689 6.35 -17.05 38.94
CA THR A 689 5.05 -17.15 38.29
C THR A 689 4.41 -15.77 38.17
N PHE A 690 3.84 -15.46 37.02
CA PHE A 690 3.07 -14.25 36.75
C PHE A 690 1.67 -14.61 36.24
N LYS A 691 0.70 -13.73 36.44
CA LYS A 691 -0.70 -13.93 36.03
C LYS A 691 -1.10 -12.83 35.06
N TYR A 692 -1.21 -13.17 33.78
CA TYR A 692 -1.69 -12.28 32.74
C TYR A 692 -3.22 -12.29 32.70
N GLU A 693 -3.80 -11.13 32.41
CA GLU A 693 -5.22 -10.95 32.16
C GLU A 693 -5.41 -10.14 30.86
N TRP A 694 -6.04 -10.77 29.87
CA TRP A 694 -6.34 -10.16 28.57
C TRP A 694 -7.84 -10.19 28.31
N VAL A 695 -8.32 -9.26 27.52
CA VAL A 695 -9.73 -9.09 27.21
C VAL A 695 -9.93 -9.09 25.70
N VAL A 696 -10.97 -9.80 25.25
CA VAL A 696 -11.51 -9.63 23.90
C VAL A 696 -12.66 -8.65 24.02
N PRO A 697 -12.50 -7.37 23.63
CA PRO A 697 -13.55 -6.39 23.80
C PRO A 697 -14.74 -6.71 22.90
N LYS A 698 -15.89 -6.11 23.23
CA LYS A 698 -17.04 -6.12 22.32
C LYS A 698 -16.64 -5.47 20.98
N TYR A 699 -16.96 -6.13 19.88
CA TYR A 699 -16.47 -5.83 18.52
C TYR A 699 -14.98 -6.11 18.26
N GLY A 700 -14.21 -6.61 19.22
CA GLY A 700 -12.81 -7.02 19.04
C GLY A 700 -12.65 -8.41 18.41
N GLY A 701 -13.73 -9.19 18.32
CA GLY A 701 -13.73 -10.49 17.66
C GLY A 701 -13.91 -10.40 16.14
N PRO A 702 -13.90 -11.54 15.43
CA PRO A 702 -14.08 -11.61 13.98
C PRO A 702 -15.34 -10.88 13.52
N THR A 703 -15.24 -10.12 12.42
CA THR A 703 -16.40 -9.44 11.81
C THR A 703 -17.32 -10.41 11.08
N GLU A 704 -18.41 -9.92 10.48
CA GLU A 704 -19.29 -10.76 9.66
C GLU A 704 -18.59 -11.38 8.43
N SER A 705 -17.65 -10.64 7.81
CA SER A 705 -16.87 -11.11 6.64
C SER A 705 -15.71 -12.03 7.03
N ASP A 706 -15.30 -12.04 8.30
CA ASP A 706 -14.28 -12.94 8.82
C ASP A 706 -14.80 -14.38 9.02
N PRO A 707 -13.90 -15.39 9.02
CA PRO A 707 -14.24 -16.75 9.45
C PRO A 707 -14.70 -16.81 10.91
N ASP A 708 -15.23 -17.96 11.34
CA ASP A 708 -15.73 -18.15 12.71
C ASP A 708 -14.66 -17.88 13.79
N CYS A 709 -13.39 -18.12 13.46
CA CYS A 709 -12.25 -17.75 14.28
C CYS A 709 -11.11 -17.18 13.43
N ILE A 710 -10.45 -16.14 13.93
CA ILE A 710 -9.24 -15.55 13.36
C ILE A 710 -8.02 -16.00 14.17
N THR A 711 -6.87 -16.04 13.51
CA THR A 711 -5.61 -16.53 14.08
C THR A 711 -4.72 -15.37 14.46
N TYR A 712 -4.15 -15.46 15.65
CA TYR A 712 -3.11 -14.59 16.19
C TYR A 712 -2.01 -15.46 16.82
N LEU A 713 -0.93 -14.82 17.24
CA LEU A 713 0.17 -15.45 17.97
C LEU A 713 0.25 -14.95 19.41
N TYR A 714 0.91 -15.73 20.27
CA TYR A 714 1.52 -15.22 21.49
C TYR A 714 2.95 -15.72 21.55
N TYR A 715 3.85 -14.89 22.07
CA TYR A 715 5.29 -15.14 22.04
C TYR A 715 5.95 -14.55 23.29
N SER A 716 7.21 -14.89 23.57
CA SER A 716 7.97 -14.15 24.60
C SER A 716 8.61 -12.92 23.95
N ALA A 717 8.55 -11.79 24.64
CA ALA A 717 8.99 -10.49 24.15
C ALA A 717 9.93 -9.80 25.16
N VAL A 718 10.69 -10.59 25.94
CA VAL A 718 11.81 -10.04 26.73
C VAL A 718 12.91 -9.60 25.77
N ASP A 719 13.22 -10.48 24.82
CA ASP A 719 13.96 -10.20 23.60
C ASP A 719 13.23 -10.96 22.48
N PRO A 720 12.31 -10.29 21.75
CA PRO A 720 11.42 -10.99 20.82
C PRO A 720 12.17 -11.75 19.72
N ILE A 721 13.36 -11.29 19.32
CA ILE A 721 14.18 -11.92 18.28
C ILE A 721 14.77 -13.22 18.81
N GLN A 722 15.45 -13.16 19.96
CA GLN A 722 16.12 -14.34 20.50
C GLN A 722 15.14 -15.32 21.13
N ASP A 723 14.06 -14.83 21.75
CA ASP A 723 13.05 -15.65 22.42
C ASP A 723 12.25 -16.51 21.42
N THR A 724 11.82 -15.93 20.30
CA THR A 724 11.06 -16.64 19.26
C THR A 724 11.95 -17.66 18.55
N ASN A 725 13.17 -17.29 18.16
CA ASN A 725 14.15 -18.22 17.57
C ASN A 725 14.54 -19.35 18.53
N SER A 726 14.54 -19.09 19.85
CA SER A 726 14.74 -20.13 20.87
C SER A 726 13.54 -21.09 21.01
N GLY A 727 12.35 -20.73 20.51
CA GLY A 727 11.17 -21.59 20.40
C GLY A 727 9.90 -21.11 21.14
N LEU A 728 9.89 -19.91 21.73
CA LEU A 728 8.74 -19.40 22.50
C LEU A 728 7.70 -18.71 21.64
N VAL A 729 6.88 -19.51 20.97
CA VAL A 729 5.72 -19.07 20.19
C VAL A 729 4.56 -20.05 20.37
N GLY A 730 3.33 -19.53 20.40
CA GLY A 730 2.12 -20.34 20.35
C GLY A 730 0.95 -19.61 19.68
N PRO A 731 -0.09 -20.35 19.30
CA PRO A 731 -1.24 -19.80 18.58
C PRO A 731 -2.35 -19.33 19.52
N LEU A 732 -2.98 -18.21 19.17
CA LEU A 732 -4.14 -17.62 19.84
C LEU A 732 -5.29 -17.50 18.85
N LEU A 733 -6.43 -18.12 19.15
CA LEU A 733 -7.62 -18.06 18.29
C LEU A 733 -8.72 -17.24 18.95
N ILE A 734 -9.19 -16.22 18.24
CA ILE A 734 -10.31 -15.37 18.68
C ILE A 734 -11.51 -15.67 17.80
N CYS A 735 -12.63 -15.99 18.42
CA CYS A 735 -13.80 -16.55 17.77
C CYS A 735 -15.04 -15.67 17.93
N LYS A 736 -15.97 -15.81 16.99
CA LYS A 736 -17.30 -15.19 17.10
C LYS A 736 -18.05 -15.73 18.32
N PRO A 737 -19.01 -14.96 18.89
CA PRO A 737 -19.83 -15.45 20.00
C PRO A 737 -20.53 -16.77 19.68
N LYS A 738 -20.50 -17.71 20.64
CA LYS A 738 -21.15 -19.02 20.61
C LYS A 738 -20.65 -19.96 19.51
N THR A 739 -19.46 -19.77 18.94
CA THR A 739 -18.89 -20.69 17.94
C THR A 739 -17.94 -21.73 18.55
N LEU A 740 -17.53 -21.57 19.81
CA LEU A 740 -16.75 -22.55 20.57
C LEU A 740 -17.66 -23.49 21.38
N LYS A 741 -17.29 -24.78 21.40
CA LYS A 741 -17.88 -25.80 22.28
C LYS A 741 -16.78 -26.67 22.87
N ALA A 742 -16.65 -26.69 24.20
CA ALA A 742 -15.59 -27.42 24.89
C ALA A 742 -14.17 -27.13 24.32
N GLY A 743 -13.92 -25.88 23.91
CA GLY A 743 -12.64 -25.45 23.36
C GLY A 743 -12.36 -25.88 21.91
N LYS A 744 -13.37 -26.30 21.15
CA LYS A 744 -13.27 -26.55 19.69
C LYS A 744 -14.28 -25.73 18.90
N GLN A 745 -13.99 -25.44 17.65
CA GLN A 745 -14.95 -24.79 16.75
C GLN A 745 -16.14 -25.72 16.44
N LYS A 746 -17.37 -25.20 16.53
CA LYS A 746 -18.60 -25.97 16.26
C LYS A 746 -18.79 -26.33 14.79
N ASN A 747 -18.40 -25.44 13.89
CA ASN A 747 -18.74 -25.52 12.47
C ASN A 747 -17.62 -26.13 11.61
N VAL A 748 -16.58 -26.67 12.23
CA VAL A 748 -15.39 -27.21 11.57
C VAL A 748 -15.13 -28.61 12.13
N LYS A 749 -14.71 -29.54 11.28
CA LYS A 749 -14.42 -30.94 11.68
C LYS A 749 -12.99 -31.12 12.19
N LYS A 750 -12.04 -30.43 11.57
CA LYS A 750 -10.61 -30.46 11.87
C LYS A 750 -10.03 -29.04 11.83
N GLU A 751 -9.18 -28.75 12.80
CA GLU A 751 -8.44 -27.49 12.90
C GLU A 751 -6.94 -27.84 12.86
N PHE A 752 -6.20 -27.22 11.96
CA PHE A 752 -4.75 -27.38 11.85
C PHE A 752 -4.07 -26.02 12.00
N ILE A 753 -2.97 -26.00 12.73
CA ILE A 753 -2.16 -24.81 12.96
C ILE A 753 -0.78 -25.04 12.38
N LEU A 754 -0.33 -24.07 11.58
CA LEU A 754 0.96 -24.09 10.89
C LEU A 754 1.69 -22.79 11.20
N LEU A 755 2.90 -22.92 11.73
CA LEU A 755 3.91 -21.88 11.79
C LEU A 755 4.98 -22.24 10.75
N THR A 756 5.10 -21.41 9.74
CA THR A 756 6.13 -21.52 8.71
C THR A 756 7.17 -20.45 8.97
N THR A 757 8.39 -20.86 9.29
CA THR A 757 9.47 -19.97 9.71
C THR A 757 10.81 -20.66 9.51
N SER A 758 11.83 -19.88 9.16
CA SER A 758 13.23 -20.30 9.31
C SER A 758 13.67 -20.02 10.75
N PHE A 759 13.75 -21.07 11.58
CA PHE A 759 14.30 -20.90 12.93
C PHE A 759 15.80 -20.66 12.82
N ASP A 760 16.22 -19.42 13.05
CA ASP A 760 17.63 -19.06 13.07
C ASP A 760 18.24 -19.40 14.42
N GLU A 761 18.86 -20.58 14.53
CA GLU A 761 19.50 -21.01 15.77
C GLU A 761 20.77 -20.20 16.09
N ASN A 762 21.28 -19.38 15.17
CA ASN A 762 22.37 -18.44 15.44
C ASN A 762 21.89 -17.31 16.38
N LEU A 763 20.61 -16.95 16.29
CA LEU A 763 19.96 -15.96 17.14
C LEU A 763 19.34 -16.60 18.40
N SER A 764 19.53 -17.90 18.62
CA SER A 764 19.02 -18.61 19.79
C SER A 764 19.86 -18.30 21.03
N TRP A 765 19.20 -18.07 22.16
CA TRP A 765 19.84 -17.92 23.47
C TRP A 765 20.71 -19.12 23.87
N TYR A 766 20.49 -20.28 23.25
CA TYR A 766 21.17 -21.53 23.54
C TYR A 766 22.26 -21.89 22.53
N LEU A 767 22.62 -21.00 21.58
CA LEU A 767 23.64 -21.28 20.56
C LEU A 767 24.94 -21.83 21.18
N ASP A 768 25.50 -21.14 22.19
CA ASP A 768 26.75 -21.57 22.84
C ASP A 768 26.61 -22.92 23.56
N GLU A 769 25.46 -23.18 24.18
CA GLU A 769 25.21 -24.48 24.81
C GLU A 769 25.08 -25.58 23.76
N ASN A 770 24.44 -25.27 22.63
CA ASN A 770 24.26 -26.19 21.51
C ASN A 770 25.60 -26.54 20.84
N ILE A 771 26.47 -25.55 20.61
CA ILE A 771 27.83 -25.77 20.12
C ILE A 771 28.58 -26.71 21.06
N ASN A 772 28.59 -26.41 22.36
CA ASN A 772 29.33 -27.21 23.34
C ASN A 772 28.78 -28.64 23.51
N ARG A 773 27.47 -28.82 23.30
CA ARG A 773 26.78 -30.09 23.54
C ARG A 773 26.76 -31.01 22.33
N PHE A 774 26.59 -30.47 21.13
CA PHE A 774 26.29 -31.24 19.92
C PHE A 774 27.39 -31.19 18.86
N ALA A 775 28.19 -30.12 18.78
CA ALA A 775 29.31 -30.08 17.85
C ALA A 775 30.43 -31.04 18.30
N LYS A 776 31.04 -31.77 17.37
CA LYS A 776 32.12 -32.73 17.69
C LYS A 776 33.39 -32.05 18.19
N GLN A 777 33.71 -30.85 17.69
CA GLN A 777 34.85 -30.04 18.12
C GLN A 777 34.40 -28.59 18.36
N PRO A 778 33.78 -28.28 19.51
CA PRO A 778 33.22 -26.95 19.80
C PRO A 778 34.21 -25.79 19.63
N LYS A 779 35.50 -26.05 19.89
CA LYS A 779 36.57 -25.03 19.82
C LYS A 779 36.96 -24.62 18.41
N THR A 780 36.59 -25.38 17.38
CA THR A 780 36.90 -25.05 15.97
C THR A 780 35.77 -24.27 15.30
N VAL A 781 34.62 -24.13 15.96
CA VAL A 781 33.47 -23.42 15.42
C VAL A 781 33.76 -21.93 15.33
N LYS A 782 33.54 -21.37 14.15
CA LYS A 782 33.53 -19.93 13.90
C LYS A 782 32.09 -19.50 13.68
N LYS A 783 31.59 -18.58 14.52
CA LYS A 783 30.19 -18.12 14.44
C LYS A 783 29.93 -17.21 13.23
N ASP A 784 30.98 -16.52 12.78
CA ASP A 784 30.92 -15.58 11.66
C ASP A 784 31.16 -16.28 10.29
N ASP A 785 31.28 -17.61 10.29
CA ASP A 785 31.39 -18.42 9.07
C ASP A 785 30.01 -18.55 8.42
N GLU A 786 29.85 -18.08 7.18
CA GLU A 786 28.56 -18.09 6.48
C GLU A 786 27.96 -19.50 6.36
N GLU A 787 28.79 -20.50 6.05
CA GLU A 787 28.32 -21.88 5.99
C GLU A 787 27.87 -22.41 7.37
N PHE A 788 28.47 -21.93 8.47
CA PHE A 788 28.01 -22.26 9.83
C PHE A 788 26.64 -21.65 10.09
N GLN A 789 26.49 -20.37 9.79
CA GLN A 789 25.23 -19.66 9.97
C GLN A 789 24.12 -20.32 9.15
N LEU A 790 24.37 -20.61 7.87
CA LEU A 790 23.45 -21.30 6.99
C LEU A 790 23.04 -22.67 7.53
N SER A 791 23.98 -23.45 8.08
CA SER A 791 23.68 -24.78 8.64
C SER A 791 22.71 -24.76 9.83
N ASN A 792 22.59 -23.60 10.48
CA ASN A 792 21.76 -23.39 11.67
C ASN A 792 20.44 -22.66 11.36
N LYS A 793 20.20 -22.26 10.11
CA LYS A 793 18.91 -21.70 9.65
C LYS A 793 17.97 -22.85 9.29
N MET A 794 17.06 -23.20 10.20
CA MET A 794 16.22 -24.38 10.10
C MET A 794 14.84 -24.06 9.48
N HIS A 795 14.75 -24.14 8.15
CA HIS A 795 13.54 -23.86 7.37
C HIS A 795 12.45 -24.92 7.61
N SER A 796 11.48 -24.62 8.49
CA SER A 796 10.61 -25.65 9.06
C SER A 796 9.12 -25.29 9.08
N ILE A 797 8.28 -26.32 9.17
CA ILE A 797 6.84 -26.19 9.47
C ILE A 797 6.59 -26.80 10.83
N ASN A 798 6.14 -25.99 11.79
CA ASN A 798 5.97 -26.35 13.21
C ASN A 798 7.23 -26.96 13.86
N GLY A 799 8.42 -26.60 13.37
CA GLY A 799 9.70 -27.13 13.83
C GLY A 799 10.13 -28.45 13.17
N TYR A 800 9.49 -28.90 12.09
CA TYR A 800 9.90 -30.09 11.34
C TYR A 800 10.28 -29.78 9.90
N MET A 801 11.24 -30.54 9.37
CA MET A 801 11.77 -30.38 8.00
C MET A 801 11.63 -31.67 7.18
N TYR A 802 11.71 -31.56 5.86
CA TYR A 802 11.79 -32.70 4.92
C TYR A 802 10.69 -33.77 5.11
N GLY A 803 9.45 -33.33 5.35
CA GLY A 803 8.29 -34.21 5.46
C GLY A 803 8.10 -34.89 6.83
N ASN A 804 8.84 -34.47 7.85
CA ASN A 804 8.79 -35.10 9.19
C ASN A 804 7.59 -34.69 10.06
N LEU A 805 6.77 -33.72 9.64
CA LEU A 805 5.61 -33.22 10.40
C LEU A 805 4.48 -34.28 10.47
N PRO A 806 4.11 -34.77 11.67
CA PRO A 806 3.01 -35.73 11.83
C PRO A 806 1.63 -35.07 11.98
N GLY A 807 0.57 -35.88 11.95
CA GLY A 807 -0.77 -35.48 12.44
C GLY A 807 -1.67 -34.73 11.45
N LEU A 808 -1.24 -34.50 10.20
CA LEU A 808 -2.05 -33.82 9.17
C LEU A 808 -2.95 -34.79 8.38
N THR A 809 -3.95 -35.36 9.06
CA THR A 809 -4.91 -36.31 8.44
C THR A 809 -6.35 -35.81 8.56
N MET A 810 -7.06 -35.79 7.43
CA MET A 810 -8.46 -35.35 7.34
C MET A 810 -9.28 -36.22 6.40
N CYS A 811 -10.60 -36.07 6.44
CA CYS A 811 -11.50 -36.78 5.56
C CYS A 811 -11.88 -35.93 4.35
N LYS A 812 -12.08 -36.60 3.20
CA LYS A 812 -12.64 -35.96 2.02
C LYS A 812 -14.01 -35.33 2.34
N GLY A 813 -14.22 -34.08 1.92
CA GLY A 813 -15.47 -33.35 2.09
C GLY A 813 -15.68 -32.76 3.49
N ASP A 814 -14.77 -32.99 4.44
CA ASP A 814 -14.81 -32.30 5.73
C ASP A 814 -14.51 -30.81 5.55
N LYS A 815 -15.20 -29.97 6.32
CA LYS A 815 -14.81 -28.56 6.45
C LYS A 815 -13.64 -28.47 7.43
N VAL A 816 -12.49 -28.03 6.94
CA VAL A 816 -11.21 -27.94 7.67
C VAL A 816 -10.78 -26.48 7.78
N SER A 817 -10.41 -26.05 8.98
CA SER A 817 -9.84 -24.72 9.24
C SER A 817 -8.33 -24.83 9.36
N TRP A 818 -7.60 -24.06 8.56
CA TRP A 818 -6.15 -23.95 8.63
C TRP A 818 -5.77 -22.56 9.14
N HIS A 819 -4.91 -22.55 10.15
CA HIS A 819 -4.44 -21.37 10.84
C HIS A 819 -2.93 -21.25 10.58
N ILE A 820 -2.53 -20.35 9.69
CA ILE A 820 -1.18 -20.29 9.12
C ILE A 820 -0.53 -18.99 9.57
N SER A 821 0.70 -19.04 10.08
CA SER A 821 1.42 -17.86 10.57
C SER A 821 2.89 -17.90 10.17
N GLY A 822 3.49 -16.72 10.04
CA GLY A 822 4.93 -16.53 9.80
C GLY A 822 5.65 -15.85 10.97
N LEU A 823 6.96 -16.09 11.08
CA LEU A 823 7.90 -15.41 11.99
C LEU A 823 9.27 -15.34 11.31
N GLY A 824 10.10 -14.38 11.71
CA GLY A 824 11.49 -14.29 11.28
C GLY A 824 11.89 -12.91 10.80
N SER A 825 12.75 -12.86 9.79
CA SER A 825 13.29 -11.62 9.23
C SER A 825 12.79 -11.34 7.81
N GLU A 826 13.45 -10.43 7.08
CA GLU A 826 13.10 -10.04 5.71
C GLU A 826 13.10 -11.21 4.71
N GLY A 827 13.97 -12.21 4.89
CA GLY A 827 13.96 -13.43 4.06
C GLY A 827 12.75 -14.35 4.30
N ASP A 828 11.98 -14.16 5.37
CA ASP A 828 10.87 -15.06 5.73
C ASP A 828 9.56 -14.75 4.97
N ILE A 829 9.60 -14.83 3.63
CA ILE A 829 8.43 -14.75 2.74
C ILE A 829 7.93 -16.15 2.37
N HIS A 830 6.98 -16.66 3.16
CA HIS A 830 6.55 -18.06 3.04
C HIS A 830 5.27 -18.21 2.23
N GLY A 831 5.40 -18.51 0.94
CA GLY A 831 4.28 -18.85 0.04
C GLY A 831 3.75 -20.27 0.25
N VAL A 832 2.89 -20.49 1.24
CA VAL A 832 2.38 -21.83 1.61
C VAL A 832 1.38 -22.36 0.59
N TYR A 833 1.78 -23.37 -0.19
CA TYR A 833 0.96 -24.01 -1.22
C TYR A 833 0.45 -25.39 -0.82
N PHE A 834 -0.84 -25.62 -1.04
CA PHE A 834 -1.50 -26.90 -0.82
C PHE A 834 -1.67 -27.64 -2.15
N ASN A 835 -0.84 -28.65 -2.41
CA ASN A 835 -0.90 -29.40 -3.66
C ASN A 835 -2.29 -30.05 -3.84
N GLY A 836 -2.93 -29.81 -4.98
CA GLY A 836 -4.14 -30.51 -5.41
C GLY A 836 -5.46 -30.14 -4.73
N ASN A 837 -5.45 -29.34 -3.65
CA ASN A 837 -6.66 -28.84 -2.99
C ASN A 837 -6.63 -27.31 -2.89
N ARG A 838 -7.81 -26.70 -2.85
CA ARG A 838 -7.98 -25.24 -2.74
C ARG A 838 -8.67 -24.88 -1.45
N PHE A 839 -8.42 -23.67 -0.97
CA PHE A 839 -9.10 -23.09 0.19
C PHE A 839 -9.77 -21.76 -0.16
N LEU A 840 -10.65 -21.32 0.73
CA LEU A 840 -11.28 -20.02 0.72
C LEU A 840 -10.56 -19.08 1.68
N TYR A 841 -10.20 -17.91 1.19
CA TYR A 841 -9.64 -16.80 1.96
C TYR A 841 -10.35 -15.51 1.55
N ARG A 842 -10.95 -14.82 2.52
CA ARG A 842 -11.73 -13.57 2.30
C ARG A 842 -12.71 -13.68 1.12
N GLY A 843 -13.46 -14.79 1.05
CA GLY A 843 -14.41 -15.09 -0.04
C GLY A 843 -13.80 -15.51 -1.38
N THR A 844 -12.49 -15.39 -1.55
CA THR A 844 -11.77 -15.76 -2.79
C THR A 844 -11.19 -17.16 -2.70
N ARG A 845 -11.11 -17.87 -3.83
CA ARG A 845 -10.53 -19.21 -3.89
C ARG A 845 -9.07 -19.17 -4.33
N ARG A 846 -8.21 -19.75 -3.50
CA ARG A 846 -6.75 -19.81 -3.67
C ARG A 846 -6.24 -21.21 -3.32
N ASP A 847 -4.99 -21.48 -3.64
CA ASP A 847 -4.26 -22.70 -3.27
C ASP A 847 -2.90 -22.39 -2.63
N THR A 848 -2.42 -21.15 -2.81
CA THR A 848 -1.24 -20.59 -2.14
C THR A 848 -1.64 -19.38 -1.30
N ILE A 849 -1.03 -19.24 -0.12
CA ILE A 849 -1.14 -18.06 0.73
C ILE A 849 0.23 -17.72 1.30
N THR A 850 0.62 -16.45 1.17
CA THR A 850 1.90 -15.96 1.69
C THR A 850 1.73 -15.51 3.13
N VAL A 851 2.69 -15.83 4.00
CA VAL A 851 2.79 -15.27 5.34
C VAL A 851 4.15 -14.63 5.54
N PHE A 852 4.19 -13.60 6.38
CA PHE A 852 5.35 -12.78 6.72
C PHE A 852 5.55 -12.81 8.25
N PRO A 853 6.65 -12.26 8.78
CA PRO A 853 6.86 -12.22 10.23
C PRO A 853 5.67 -11.60 10.98
N HIS A 854 5.14 -12.32 11.98
CA HIS A 854 3.98 -11.96 12.79
C HIS A 854 2.64 -11.79 12.04
N ILE A 855 2.56 -12.22 10.77
CA ILE A 855 1.31 -12.22 10.01
C ILE A 855 0.67 -13.59 10.08
N SER A 856 -0.63 -13.59 10.41
CA SER A 856 -1.44 -14.80 10.56
C SER A 856 -2.68 -14.76 9.67
N HIS A 857 -3.05 -15.92 9.13
CA HIS A 857 -4.22 -16.10 8.28
C HIS A 857 -5.03 -17.31 8.71
N THR A 858 -6.36 -17.18 8.66
CA THR A 858 -7.27 -18.33 8.75
C THR A 858 -7.86 -18.60 7.37
N VAL A 859 -7.73 -19.83 6.89
CA VAL A 859 -8.30 -20.28 5.61
C VAL A 859 -9.17 -21.52 5.80
N ILE A 860 -10.23 -21.63 4.99
CA ILE A 860 -11.18 -22.75 5.08
C ILE A 860 -11.05 -23.63 3.85
N MET A 861 -10.78 -24.92 4.05
CA MET A 861 -10.63 -25.92 3.00
C MET A 861 -11.73 -26.98 3.09
N GLU A 862 -12.23 -27.40 1.94
CA GLU A 862 -13.07 -28.59 1.79
C GLU A 862 -12.37 -29.51 0.78
N PRO A 863 -11.59 -30.51 1.23
CA PRO A 863 -10.74 -31.30 0.36
C PRO A 863 -11.60 -32.21 -0.50
N ASP A 864 -11.45 -32.11 -1.82
CA ASP A 864 -12.29 -32.82 -2.78
C ASP A 864 -11.56 -34.00 -3.46
N SER A 865 -10.26 -34.12 -3.22
CA SER A 865 -9.37 -35.10 -3.83
C SER A 865 -8.74 -35.97 -2.74
N MET A 866 -8.73 -37.29 -2.95
CA MET A 866 -8.18 -38.26 -1.99
C MET A 866 -6.73 -38.55 -2.35
N GLY A 867 -5.92 -38.83 -1.33
CA GLY A 867 -4.52 -39.15 -1.50
C GLY A 867 -3.64 -38.47 -0.46
N GLN A 868 -2.34 -38.71 -0.59
CA GLN A 868 -1.33 -37.94 0.12
C GLN A 868 -0.90 -36.79 -0.80
N PHE A 869 -0.93 -35.60 -0.25
CA PHE A 869 -0.56 -34.36 -0.92
C PHE A 869 0.56 -33.69 -0.14
N GLU A 870 1.29 -32.81 -0.82
CA GLU A 870 2.35 -32.04 -0.19
C GLU A 870 1.84 -30.63 0.16
N LEU A 871 2.35 -30.13 1.28
CA LEU A 871 2.31 -28.75 1.71
C LEU A 871 3.74 -28.22 1.54
N THR A 872 3.93 -27.22 0.68
CA THR A 872 5.27 -26.73 0.32
C THR A 872 5.34 -25.22 0.35
N CYS A 873 6.47 -24.64 0.77
CA CYS A 873 6.76 -23.24 0.47
C CYS A 873 7.00 -23.05 -1.05
N LYS A 874 6.50 -21.96 -1.61
CA LYS A 874 6.71 -21.57 -3.01
C LYS A 874 7.96 -20.73 -3.23
N SER A 875 8.53 -20.16 -2.18
CA SER A 875 9.91 -19.70 -2.23
C SER A 875 10.79 -20.89 -2.59
N ALA A 876 11.54 -20.74 -3.69
CA ALA A 876 12.40 -21.79 -4.23
C ALA A 876 13.41 -22.29 -3.19
N ASP A 877 13.99 -21.37 -2.42
CA ASP A 877 15.10 -21.66 -1.52
C ASP A 877 14.61 -22.36 -0.23
N ASP A 878 13.50 -21.89 0.37
CA ASP A 878 12.82 -22.57 1.48
C ASP A 878 12.39 -24.01 1.16
N ASN A 879 11.84 -24.21 -0.04
CA ASN A 879 11.40 -25.54 -0.48
C ASN A 879 12.58 -26.51 -0.54
N HIS A 880 13.71 -26.03 -1.06
CA HIS A 880 14.95 -26.77 -1.18
C HIS A 880 15.61 -27.04 0.17
N ALA A 881 15.54 -26.06 1.08
CA ALA A 881 16.02 -26.15 2.45
C ALA A 881 15.18 -27.05 3.35
N GLY A 882 13.99 -27.48 2.90
CA GLY A 882 13.21 -28.53 3.55
C GLY A 882 11.90 -28.09 4.19
N MET A 883 11.42 -26.87 3.91
CA MET A 883 10.12 -26.38 4.36
C MET A 883 8.96 -27.05 3.60
N ARG A 884 8.76 -28.33 3.88
CA ARG A 884 7.79 -29.21 3.23
C ARG A 884 7.20 -30.18 4.24
N ALA A 885 5.90 -30.40 4.13
CA ALA A 885 5.16 -31.38 4.91
C ALA A 885 4.19 -32.17 4.02
N ASN A 886 3.67 -33.27 4.54
CA ASN A 886 2.66 -34.08 3.85
C ASN A 886 1.34 -34.00 4.61
N TYR A 887 0.23 -33.90 3.87
CA TYR A 887 -1.11 -34.03 4.43
C TYR A 887 -1.89 -35.11 3.70
N THR A 888 -2.74 -35.83 4.43
CA THR A 888 -3.45 -36.99 3.90
C THR A 888 -4.96 -36.76 3.94
N VAL A 889 -5.61 -36.96 2.79
CA VAL A 889 -7.06 -36.92 2.65
C VAL A 889 -7.59 -38.34 2.44
N GLU A 890 -8.26 -38.86 3.46
CA GLU A 890 -8.79 -40.22 3.49
C GLU A 890 -10.27 -40.27 3.12
N LYS A 891 -10.74 -41.48 2.78
CA LYS A 891 -12.16 -41.75 2.59
C LYS A 891 -12.77 -42.21 3.90
N CYS A 892 -13.58 -41.35 4.53
CA CYS A 892 -14.19 -41.65 5.82
C CYS A 892 -15.67 -42.04 5.73
N SER A 893 -16.39 -41.68 4.65
CA SER A 893 -17.78 -42.08 4.43
C SER A 893 -18.00 -42.83 3.11
N ILE A 894 -18.99 -43.72 3.10
CA ILE A 894 -19.43 -44.48 1.91
C ILE A 894 -20.12 -43.54 0.90
N TRP A 895 -20.69 -42.44 1.38
CA TRP A 895 -21.47 -41.47 0.60
C TRP A 895 -20.63 -40.40 -0.11
N ASP A 896 -19.30 -40.36 0.11
CA ASP A 896 -18.38 -39.36 -0.50
C ASP A 896 -18.11 -39.60 -2.01
N ARG A 897 -19.01 -40.32 -2.68
CA ARG A 897 -19.03 -40.57 -4.13
C ARG A 897 -19.93 -39.55 -4.84
N SER A 898 -19.36 -38.41 -5.20
CA SER A 898 -19.79 -37.70 -6.40
C SER A 898 -18.55 -37.18 -7.14
N SER A 899 -18.13 -37.87 -8.19
CA SER A 899 -17.34 -37.23 -9.24
C SER A 899 -18.33 -36.51 -10.14
N GLU A 900 -18.28 -35.17 -10.20
CA GLU A 900 -19.03 -34.40 -11.21
C GLU A 900 -18.73 -34.98 -12.60
N ILE A 901 -19.78 -35.35 -13.34
CA ILE A 901 -19.63 -35.86 -14.71
C ILE A 901 -19.38 -34.66 -15.62
N MET A 902 -18.11 -34.43 -15.98
CA MET A 902 -17.73 -33.40 -16.94
C MET A 902 -17.81 -33.95 -18.37
N LEU A 903 -18.81 -33.47 -19.13
CA LEU A 903 -19.12 -33.94 -20.48
C LEU A 903 -18.33 -33.21 -21.59
N HIS A 904 -17.91 -31.97 -21.34
CA HIS A 904 -17.22 -31.13 -22.33
C HIS A 904 -15.70 -31.20 -22.13
N GLN A 905 -14.95 -31.30 -23.22
CA GLN A 905 -13.50 -31.44 -23.20
C GLN A 905 -12.84 -30.47 -24.19
N LYS A 906 -11.81 -29.76 -23.73
CA LYS A 906 -10.87 -29.00 -24.57
C LYS A 906 -9.54 -29.73 -24.70
N LYS A 907 -8.89 -29.61 -25.85
CA LYS A 907 -7.58 -30.23 -26.12
C LYS A 907 -6.58 -29.14 -26.53
N TYR A 908 -5.39 -29.19 -25.96
CA TYR A 908 -4.25 -28.34 -26.31
C TYR A 908 -3.05 -29.22 -26.63
N TYR A 909 -2.31 -28.86 -27.68
CA TYR A 909 -1.06 -29.52 -28.08
C TYR A 909 0.09 -28.60 -27.73
N ILE A 910 0.90 -28.97 -26.73
CA ILE A 910 1.96 -28.12 -26.18
C ILE A 910 3.27 -28.91 -26.18
N ALA A 911 4.38 -28.26 -26.51
CA ALA A 911 5.70 -28.86 -26.37
C ALA A 911 6.64 -27.97 -25.56
N ALA A 912 7.58 -28.61 -24.85
CA ALA A 912 8.75 -27.92 -24.28
C ALA A 912 9.86 -27.90 -25.33
N VAL A 913 10.30 -26.70 -25.73
CA VAL A 913 11.29 -26.47 -26.80
C VAL A 913 12.47 -25.66 -26.29
N GLU A 914 13.70 -26.09 -26.61
CA GLU A 914 14.91 -25.31 -26.33
C GLU A 914 15.06 -24.18 -27.37
N MET A 915 15.26 -22.95 -26.92
CA MET A 915 15.39 -21.76 -27.78
C MET A 915 16.41 -20.77 -27.18
N ASP A 916 17.02 -19.95 -28.03
CA ASP A 916 17.76 -18.78 -27.57
C ASP A 916 16.78 -17.66 -27.23
N TRP A 917 16.87 -17.14 -26.02
CA TRP A 917 16.07 -16.05 -25.48
C TRP A 917 16.95 -14.82 -25.26
N ASP A 918 16.48 -13.66 -25.70
CA ASP A 918 17.14 -12.38 -25.47
C ASP A 918 16.24 -11.53 -24.58
N TYR A 919 16.69 -11.26 -23.35
CA TYR A 919 15.96 -10.46 -22.38
C TYR A 919 15.84 -8.99 -22.79
N SER A 920 16.79 -8.50 -23.61
CA SER A 920 16.82 -7.12 -24.08
C SER A 920 17.26 -7.05 -25.55
N PRO A 921 16.38 -7.44 -26.50
CA PRO A 921 16.69 -7.39 -27.93
C PRO A 921 17.15 -6.01 -28.43
N SER A 922 16.64 -4.94 -27.81
CA SER A 922 17.07 -3.56 -28.06
C SER A 922 17.38 -2.84 -26.74
N ARG A 923 18.46 -2.04 -26.72
CA ARG A 923 18.81 -1.15 -25.60
C ARG A 923 18.49 0.33 -25.89
N THR A 924 17.73 0.61 -26.95
CA THR A 924 17.39 2.00 -27.35
C THR A 924 16.44 2.70 -26.39
N TRP A 925 15.56 1.94 -25.72
CA TRP A 925 14.65 2.49 -24.71
C TRP A 925 15.44 2.85 -23.44
N GLU A 926 16.27 1.92 -22.95
CA GLU A 926 17.21 2.13 -21.84
C GLU A 926 18.16 3.32 -22.08
N GLU A 927 18.78 3.40 -23.25
CA GLU A 927 19.68 4.50 -23.61
C GLU A 927 18.98 5.86 -23.54
N LYS A 928 17.70 5.93 -23.92
CA LYS A 928 16.91 7.16 -23.82
C LYS A 928 16.53 7.48 -22.38
N LEU A 929 16.14 6.48 -21.59
CA LEU A 929 15.78 6.64 -20.19
C LEU A 929 16.94 7.28 -19.40
N PHE A 930 18.15 6.75 -19.54
CA PHE A 930 19.34 7.23 -18.83
C PHE A 930 20.13 8.30 -19.59
N HIS A 931 19.61 8.82 -20.72
CA HIS A 931 20.28 9.69 -21.71
C HIS A 931 21.55 9.12 -22.38
N ASN A 932 22.25 8.21 -21.72
CA ASN A 932 23.39 7.47 -22.22
C ASN A 932 23.51 6.12 -21.50
N LEU A 933 24.12 5.13 -22.15
CA LEU A 933 24.30 3.81 -21.54
C LEU A 933 25.35 3.78 -20.43
N LYS A 934 26.26 4.76 -20.29
CA LYS A 934 27.33 4.70 -19.27
C LYS A 934 26.79 4.85 -17.85
N GLU A 935 25.71 5.60 -17.70
CA GLU A 935 25.03 5.84 -16.42
C GLU A 935 23.94 4.80 -16.13
N SER A 936 23.68 3.87 -17.07
CA SER A 936 22.66 2.84 -16.88
C SER A 936 23.13 1.72 -15.93
N PRO A 937 22.33 1.39 -14.89
CA PRO A 937 22.52 0.18 -14.07
C PRO A 937 22.48 -1.11 -14.89
N GLY A 938 21.77 -1.13 -16.03
CA GLY A 938 21.64 -2.29 -16.91
C GLY A 938 22.96 -2.81 -17.47
N ASN A 939 24.04 -2.03 -17.38
CA ASN A 939 25.39 -2.47 -17.77
C ASN A 939 25.92 -3.67 -17.00
N THR A 940 25.50 -3.86 -15.75
CA THR A 940 25.90 -5.02 -14.93
C THR A 940 25.38 -6.33 -15.53
N TYR A 941 24.19 -6.31 -16.13
CA TYR A 941 23.45 -7.50 -16.58
C TYR A 941 23.52 -7.71 -18.10
N LEU A 942 23.44 -6.63 -18.88
CA LEU A 942 23.25 -6.69 -20.33
C LEU A 942 24.55 -6.63 -21.12
N ASN A 943 25.66 -6.21 -20.51
CA ASN A 943 26.94 -6.12 -21.21
C ASN A 943 27.63 -7.47 -21.36
N LYS A 944 28.00 -7.80 -22.59
CA LYS A 944 28.71 -9.04 -22.95
C LYS A 944 30.23 -8.98 -22.71
N GLY A 945 30.69 -8.21 -21.73
CA GLY A 945 32.11 -7.87 -21.52
C GLY A 945 32.82 -8.81 -20.54
N GLY A 946 34.04 -9.26 -20.89
CA GLY A 946 34.91 -9.98 -19.96
C GLY A 946 34.37 -11.34 -19.53
N LYS A 947 33.92 -11.42 -18.27
CA LYS A 947 33.43 -12.64 -17.60
C LYS A 947 31.91 -12.86 -17.71
N PHE A 948 31.14 -11.87 -18.21
CA PHE A 948 29.67 -11.87 -18.22
C PHE A 948 29.04 -12.45 -19.50
N ILE A 949 27.83 -12.99 -19.40
CA ILE A 949 27.09 -13.61 -20.52
C ILE A 949 26.37 -12.57 -21.40
N GLY A 950 25.82 -11.51 -20.78
CA GLY A 950 25.00 -10.48 -21.42
C GLY A 950 23.51 -10.85 -21.47
N SER A 951 22.76 -10.34 -22.45
CA SER A 951 21.29 -10.47 -22.48
C SER A 951 20.73 -11.78 -23.09
N LYS A 952 21.58 -12.61 -23.71
CA LYS A 952 21.16 -13.78 -24.51
C LYS A 952 21.49 -15.09 -23.81
N TYR A 953 20.47 -15.90 -23.57
CA TYR A 953 20.58 -17.18 -22.88
C TYR A 953 19.80 -18.26 -23.62
N LYS A 954 20.34 -19.47 -23.64
CA LYS A 954 19.60 -20.66 -24.02
C LYS A 954 18.62 -21.04 -22.91
N LYS A 955 17.35 -21.21 -23.28
CA LYS A 955 16.22 -21.49 -22.37
C LYS A 955 15.35 -22.62 -22.92
N VAL A 956 14.39 -23.07 -22.13
CA VAL A 956 13.34 -24.02 -22.55
C VAL A 956 11.95 -23.46 -22.25
N LEU A 957 11.08 -23.45 -23.25
CA LEU A 957 9.80 -22.75 -23.19
C LEU A 957 8.64 -23.64 -23.64
N TYR A 958 7.45 -23.39 -23.12
CA TYR A 958 6.22 -23.99 -23.64
C TYR A 958 5.77 -23.30 -24.93
N ARG A 959 5.46 -24.08 -25.98
CA ARG A 959 4.90 -23.59 -27.25
C ARG A 959 3.72 -24.44 -27.70
N GLU A 960 2.71 -23.78 -28.25
CA GLU A 960 1.51 -24.43 -28.78
C GLU A 960 1.73 -24.93 -30.22
N TYR A 961 1.13 -26.06 -30.55
CA TYR A 961 1.14 -26.68 -31.87
C TYR A 961 -0.28 -26.89 -32.37
N THR A 962 -0.45 -27.07 -33.68
CA THR A 962 -1.78 -27.23 -34.29
C THR A 962 -2.44 -28.57 -34.00
N ASP A 963 -1.64 -29.62 -33.79
CA ASP A 963 -2.10 -31.02 -33.66
C ASP A 963 -1.05 -31.91 -32.94
N ASP A 964 -1.35 -33.20 -32.82
CA ASP A 964 -0.52 -34.22 -32.17
C ASP A 964 0.70 -34.68 -32.98
N THR A 965 0.89 -34.18 -34.21
CA THR A 965 2.11 -34.45 -34.98
C THR A 965 3.29 -33.61 -34.49
N PHE A 966 3.02 -32.46 -33.86
CA PHE A 966 4.02 -31.49 -33.41
C PHE A 966 4.97 -31.02 -34.52
N THR A 967 4.47 -30.91 -35.75
CA THR A 967 5.25 -30.47 -36.91
C THR A 967 5.11 -28.98 -37.18
N LYS A 968 3.92 -28.42 -37.00
CA LYS A 968 3.62 -27.00 -37.23
C LYS A 968 3.36 -26.27 -35.90
N PRO A 969 4.24 -25.35 -35.46
CA PRO A 969 3.94 -24.50 -34.32
C PRO A 969 2.77 -23.58 -34.65
N LYS A 970 1.96 -23.24 -33.64
CA LYS A 970 0.86 -22.30 -33.81
C LYS A 970 1.40 -20.88 -33.65
N ASP A 971 1.22 -20.08 -34.70
CA ASP A 971 1.67 -18.69 -34.69
C ASP A 971 0.91 -17.88 -33.63
N ARG A 972 1.63 -17.06 -32.87
CA ARG A 972 1.03 -16.09 -31.95
C ARG A 972 0.47 -14.93 -32.75
N SER A 973 -0.77 -14.57 -32.47
CA SER A 973 -1.41 -13.36 -33.00
C SER A 973 -0.87 -12.11 -32.30
N ALA A 974 -1.16 -10.93 -32.85
CA ALA A 974 -0.62 -9.65 -32.33
C ALA A 974 -1.06 -9.35 -30.89
N ASP A 975 -2.25 -9.78 -30.49
CA ASP A 975 -2.77 -9.72 -29.12
C ASP A 975 -2.02 -10.64 -28.15
N MET A 976 -1.29 -11.65 -28.64
CA MET A 976 -0.50 -12.58 -27.83
C MET A 976 1.01 -12.27 -27.84
N GLU A 977 1.43 -11.18 -28.49
CA GLU A 977 2.83 -10.74 -28.52
C GLU A 977 3.39 -10.53 -27.11
N HIS A 978 2.56 -9.98 -26.21
CA HIS A 978 2.89 -9.70 -24.82
C HIS A 978 3.28 -10.93 -23.99
N LEU A 979 2.96 -12.16 -24.43
CA LEU A 979 3.25 -13.34 -23.62
C LEU A 979 4.75 -13.57 -23.42
N GLY A 980 5.62 -13.05 -24.30
CA GLY A 980 7.07 -13.16 -24.14
C GLY A 980 7.53 -14.60 -23.87
N ILE A 981 8.19 -14.83 -22.75
CA ILE A 981 8.68 -16.15 -22.33
C ILE A 981 7.55 -17.14 -21.99
N LEU A 982 6.39 -16.64 -21.55
CA LEU A 982 5.27 -17.46 -21.09
C LEU A 982 4.83 -18.46 -22.16
N GLY A 983 4.34 -19.61 -21.70
CA GLY A 983 3.60 -20.53 -22.54
C GLY A 983 2.27 -19.94 -23.06
N PRO A 984 1.57 -20.65 -23.96
CA PRO A 984 0.25 -20.22 -24.43
C PRO A 984 -0.76 -20.08 -23.29
N MET A 985 -1.70 -19.15 -23.44
CA MET A 985 -2.86 -19.04 -22.54
C MET A 985 -3.77 -20.27 -22.68
N ILE A 986 -3.94 -21.02 -21.60
CA ILE A 986 -4.85 -22.17 -21.57
C ILE A 986 -6.16 -21.73 -20.92
N HIS A 987 -7.28 -21.79 -21.65
CA HIS A 987 -8.59 -21.40 -21.13
C HIS A 987 -9.47 -22.61 -20.83
N GLY A 988 -9.88 -22.75 -19.57
CA GLY A 988 -10.83 -23.77 -19.13
C GLY A 988 -12.08 -23.16 -18.51
N ASN A 989 -13.26 -23.73 -18.78
CA ASN A 989 -14.48 -23.32 -18.07
C ASN A 989 -14.82 -24.30 -16.96
N VAL A 990 -15.48 -23.80 -15.91
CA VAL A 990 -16.05 -24.65 -14.85
C VAL A 990 -16.99 -25.71 -15.45
N GLY A 991 -16.76 -26.96 -15.09
CA GLY A 991 -17.46 -28.14 -15.60
C GLY A 991 -16.83 -28.80 -16.83
N GLU A 992 -15.69 -28.30 -17.31
CA GLU A 992 -14.94 -28.87 -18.44
C GLU A 992 -13.74 -29.72 -17.98
N LYS A 993 -13.27 -30.60 -18.88
CA LYS A 993 -11.94 -31.23 -18.78
C LYS A 993 -11.00 -30.59 -19.79
N VAL A 994 -9.80 -30.23 -19.37
CA VAL A 994 -8.72 -29.76 -20.24
C VAL A 994 -7.72 -30.90 -20.41
N LYS A 995 -7.52 -31.37 -21.64
CA LYS A 995 -6.48 -32.35 -21.96
C LYS A 995 -5.31 -31.64 -22.63
N VAL A 996 -4.15 -31.68 -21.99
CA VAL A 996 -2.91 -31.18 -22.56
C VAL A 996 -2.12 -32.37 -23.09
N VAL A 997 -2.02 -32.47 -24.41
CA VAL A 997 -1.12 -33.41 -25.08
C VAL A 997 0.25 -32.75 -25.12
N PHE A 998 1.15 -33.21 -24.27
CA PHE A 998 2.44 -32.60 -24.05
C PHE A 998 3.56 -33.43 -24.69
N LYS A 999 4.38 -32.81 -25.54
CA LYS A 999 5.59 -33.42 -26.10
C LYS A 999 6.84 -32.77 -25.53
N ASN A 1000 7.77 -33.58 -25.04
CA ASN A 1000 9.06 -33.05 -24.61
C ASN A 1000 10.06 -33.07 -25.78
N LEU A 1001 10.34 -31.92 -26.39
CA LEU A 1001 11.33 -31.78 -27.47
C LEU A 1001 12.72 -31.36 -26.94
N ALA A 1002 12.85 -31.14 -25.63
CA ALA A 1002 14.11 -30.77 -24.99
C ALA A 1002 14.97 -32.01 -24.64
N LYS A 1003 16.20 -31.77 -24.16
CA LYS A 1003 17.17 -32.84 -23.87
C LYS A 1003 17.00 -33.51 -22.50
N ARG A 1004 16.15 -32.97 -21.63
CA ARG A 1004 15.96 -33.38 -20.22
C ARG A 1004 14.50 -33.71 -19.95
N PRO A 1005 14.18 -34.57 -18.97
CA PRO A 1005 12.79 -34.84 -18.60
C PRO A 1005 12.13 -33.59 -18.01
N TYR A 1006 10.92 -33.26 -18.49
CA TYR A 1006 10.10 -32.17 -17.99
C TYR A 1006 8.64 -32.64 -17.84
N SER A 1007 7.83 -31.91 -17.10
CA SER A 1007 6.38 -32.18 -16.99
C SER A 1007 5.56 -30.91 -17.25
N ILE A 1008 4.24 -31.00 -17.09
CA ILE A 1008 3.35 -29.85 -17.08
C ILE A 1008 2.21 -30.09 -16.08
N HIS A 1009 2.08 -29.19 -15.12
CA HIS A 1009 1.02 -29.18 -14.11
C HIS A 1009 0.59 -27.75 -13.81
N ALA A 1010 -0.65 -27.56 -13.38
CA ALA A 1010 -1.21 -26.23 -13.15
C ALA A 1010 -1.70 -26.06 -11.73
N HIS A 1011 -1.61 -24.83 -11.22
CA HIS A 1011 -2.29 -24.43 -9.99
C HIS A 1011 -3.81 -24.57 -10.15
N GLY A 1012 -4.47 -24.89 -9.05
CA GLY A 1012 -5.92 -24.82 -8.96
C GLY A 1012 -6.72 -25.88 -9.71
N VAL A 1013 -6.07 -26.81 -10.44
CA VAL A 1013 -6.75 -27.89 -11.16
C VAL A 1013 -6.82 -29.16 -10.33
N LYS A 1014 -7.83 -29.98 -10.62
CA LYS A 1014 -7.94 -31.32 -10.08
C LYS A 1014 -7.36 -32.34 -11.05
N THR A 1015 -6.67 -33.34 -10.54
CA THR A 1015 -6.10 -34.47 -11.30
C THR A 1015 -6.61 -35.81 -10.76
N ASP A 1016 -6.44 -36.88 -11.53
CA ASP A 1016 -6.86 -38.24 -11.12
C ASP A 1016 -5.97 -38.81 -10.01
N SER A 1017 -4.71 -38.39 -9.95
CA SER A 1017 -3.71 -38.79 -8.98
C SER A 1017 -2.91 -37.56 -8.53
N PRO A 1018 -2.47 -37.49 -7.26
CA PRO A 1018 -1.55 -36.46 -6.80
C PRO A 1018 -0.15 -36.57 -7.45
N HIS A 1019 0.25 -37.75 -7.92
CA HIS A 1019 1.55 -37.96 -8.55
C HIS A 1019 1.52 -37.56 -10.03
N ILE A 1020 2.43 -36.66 -10.42
CA ILE A 1020 2.59 -36.17 -11.80
C ILE A 1020 3.76 -36.90 -12.46
N THR A 1021 3.47 -37.68 -13.50
CA THR A 1021 4.50 -38.45 -14.24
C THR A 1021 5.36 -37.53 -15.11
N PRO A 1022 6.70 -37.55 -14.98
CA PRO A 1022 7.60 -36.82 -15.87
C PRO A 1022 7.54 -37.33 -17.32
N THR A 1023 7.65 -36.44 -18.30
CA THR A 1023 7.72 -36.80 -19.72
C THR A 1023 9.17 -36.83 -20.18
N GLN A 1024 9.65 -38.01 -20.58
CA GLN A 1024 11.03 -38.18 -21.04
C GLN A 1024 11.27 -37.48 -22.39
N PRO A 1025 12.53 -37.10 -22.71
CA PRO A 1025 12.89 -36.52 -24.00
C PRO A 1025 12.34 -37.33 -25.20
N GLY A 1026 11.72 -36.65 -26.16
CA GLY A 1026 11.12 -37.23 -27.36
C GLY A 1026 9.76 -37.91 -27.17
N GLN A 1027 9.30 -38.12 -25.93
CA GLN A 1027 8.03 -38.77 -25.64
C GLN A 1027 6.85 -37.78 -25.60
N ILE A 1028 5.64 -38.33 -25.76
CA ILE A 1028 4.36 -37.62 -25.64
C ILE A 1028 3.60 -38.19 -24.45
N GLN A 1029 3.14 -37.31 -23.57
CA GLN A 1029 2.31 -37.64 -22.41
C GLN A 1029 1.04 -36.78 -22.45
N THR A 1030 -0.11 -37.36 -22.08
CA THR A 1030 -1.36 -36.59 -21.97
C THR A 1030 -1.69 -36.35 -20.50
N TYR A 1031 -1.86 -35.09 -20.13
CA TYR A 1031 -2.30 -34.65 -18.82
C TYR A 1031 -3.77 -34.26 -18.89
N THR A 1032 -4.59 -34.75 -17.94
CA THR A 1032 -6.01 -34.41 -17.86
C THR A 1032 -6.26 -33.59 -16.61
N TRP A 1033 -6.71 -32.35 -16.80
CA TRP A 1033 -7.09 -31.43 -15.74
C TRP A 1033 -8.62 -31.33 -15.69
N TYR A 1034 -9.16 -31.58 -14.50
CA TYR A 1034 -10.57 -31.45 -14.21
C TYR A 1034 -10.82 -30.08 -13.60
N ILE A 1035 -11.84 -29.37 -14.09
CA ILE A 1035 -12.21 -28.04 -13.60
C ILE A 1035 -13.59 -28.13 -12.92
N PRO A 1036 -13.66 -28.71 -11.71
CA PRO A 1036 -14.90 -28.74 -10.94
C PRO A 1036 -15.32 -27.33 -10.51
N LYS A 1037 -16.53 -27.21 -9.95
CA LYS A 1037 -16.97 -25.95 -9.34
C LYS A 1037 -15.99 -25.44 -8.26
N THR A 1038 -15.28 -26.34 -7.59
CA THR A 1038 -14.24 -26.06 -6.60
C THR A 1038 -12.91 -25.58 -7.21
N ALA A 1039 -12.69 -25.69 -8.52
CA ALA A 1039 -11.50 -25.17 -9.19
C ALA A 1039 -11.70 -23.74 -9.75
N GLY A 1040 -12.93 -23.36 -10.08
CA GLY A 1040 -13.25 -22.05 -10.64
C GLY A 1040 -13.36 -20.92 -9.61
N PRO A 1041 -13.59 -19.68 -10.09
CA PRO A 1041 -13.74 -18.51 -9.23
C PRO A 1041 -15.10 -18.51 -8.49
N THR A 1042 -15.13 -17.91 -7.30
CA THR A 1042 -16.34 -17.72 -6.48
C THR A 1042 -17.22 -16.56 -6.97
N SER A 1043 -18.35 -16.29 -6.31
CA SER A 1043 -19.16 -15.08 -6.58
C SER A 1043 -18.45 -13.78 -6.21
N GLU A 1044 -17.54 -13.85 -5.24
CA GLU A 1044 -16.72 -12.74 -4.74
C GLU A 1044 -15.44 -12.54 -5.57
N GLN A 1045 -15.27 -13.26 -6.68
CA GLN A 1045 -14.13 -13.10 -7.60
C GLN A 1045 -14.60 -12.57 -8.96
N GLU A 1046 -13.64 -12.23 -9.83
CA GLU A 1046 -13.95 -11.93 -11.22
C GLU A 1046 -14.39 -13.18 -12.00
N GLU A 1047 -15.06 -12.96 -13.13
CA GLU A 1047 -15.62 -14.05 -13.97
C GLU A 1047 -14.56 -15.08 -14.38
N CYS A 1048 -13.30 -14.65 -14.49
CA CYS A 1048 -12.14 -15.47 -14.79
C CYS A 1048 -11.01 -15.22 -13.79
N ASN A 1049 -10.39 -16.29 -13.29
CA ASN A 1049 -9.20 -16.26 -12.47
C ASN A 1049 -8.00 -16.90 -13.19
N VAL A 1050 -6.81 -16.42 -12.87
CA VAL A 1050 -5.55 -16.97 -13.36
C VAL A 1050 -4.90 -17.88 -12.32
N GLY A 1051 -4.19 -18.89 -12.79
CA GLY A 1051 -3.15 -19.61 -12.05
C GLY A 1051 -1.99 -19.93 -13.00
N ALA A 1052 -0.83 -20.30 -12.46
CA ALA A 1052 0.32 -20.69 -13.29
C ALA A 1052 0.37 -22.20 -13.54
N TYR A 1053 0.78 -22.59 -14.75
CA TYR A 1053 1.25 -23.95 -15.05
C TYR A 1053 2.75 -23.97 -15.32
N TYR A 1054 3.42 -25.04 -14.89
CA TYR A 1054 4.87 -25.17 -14.82
C TYR A 1054 5.28 -26.65 -14.77
N SER A 1055 6.58 -26.92 -14.88
CA SER A 1055 7.15 -28.27 -14.72
C SER A 1055 7.35 -28.61 -13.23
N THR A 1056 7.10 -29.86 -12.87
CA THR A 1056 7.17 -30.38 -11.50
C THR A 1056 8.31 -31.38 -11.29
N VAL A 1057 9.23 -31.51 -12.26
CA VAL A 1057 10.37 -32.42 -12.15
C VAL A 1057 11.40 -31.84 -11.20
N ASP A 1058 11.87 -30.62 -11.51
CA ASP A 1058 12.62 -29.77 -10.60
C ASP A 1058 11.99 -28.38 -10.67
N VAL A 1059 11.08 -28.09 -9.75
CA VAL A 1059 10.24 -26.87 -9.80
C VAL A 1059 11.10 -25.61 -9.92
N ASN A 1060 12.22 -25.55 -9.22
CA ASN A 1060 13.09 -24.38 -9.20
C ASN A 1060 13.86 -24.26 -10.52
N LYS A 1061 14.63 -25.29 -10.88
CA LYS A 1061 15.48 -25.22 -12.08
C LYS A 1061 14.67 -25.13 -13.36
N ASP A 1062 13.56 -25.85 -13.45
CA ASP A 1062 12.72 -25.86 -14.63
C ASP A 1062 12.01 -24.51 -14.84
N LEU A 1063 11.58 -23.86 -13.74
CA LEU A 1063 10.98 -22.52 -13.76
C LEU A 1063 11.99 -21.47 -14.25
N TYR A 1064 13.17 -21.38 -13.62
CA TYR A 1064 14.23 -20.44 -14.03
C TYR A 1064 14.74 -20.71 -15.45
N SER A 1065 14.72 -21.97 -15.89
CA SER A 1065 15.05 -22.34 -17.28
C SER A 1065 14.01 -21.87 -18.30
N GLY A 1066 12.77 -21.52 -17.88
CA GLY A 1066 11.75 -20.86 -18.70
C GLY A 1066 10.37 -21.53 -18.79
N LEU A 1067 10.10 -22.61 -18.04
CA LEU A 1067 8.84 -23.37 -18.13
C LEU A 1067 7.74 -22.83 -17.22
N VAL A 1068 7.02 -21.83 -17.70
CA VAL A 1068 5.86 -21.24 -17.03
C VAL A 1068 4.82 -20.74 -18.04
N GLY A 1069 3.54 -20.79 -17.69
CA GLY A 1069 2.49 -20.14 -18.47
C GLY A 1069 1.17 -19.96 -17.70
N PRO A 1070 0.24 -19.15 -18.23
CA PRO A 1070 -1.03 -18.85 -17.57
C PRO A 1070 -2.14 -19.86 -17.90
N LEU A 1071 -2.79 -20.39 -16.86
CA LEU A 1071 -4.06 -21.09 -16.92
C LEU A 1071 -5.18 -20.14 -16.48
N ILE A 1072 -6.16 -19.91 -17.36
CA ILE A 1072 -7.32 -19.06 -17.10
C ILE A 1072 -8.54 -19.95 -16.90
N ILE A 1073 -9.14 -19.89 -15.71
CA ILE A 1073 -10.37 -20.61 -15.39
C ILE A 1073 -11.54 -19.62 -15.33
N CYS A 1074 -12.55 -19.84 -16.16
CA CYS A 1074 -13.72 -18.96 -16.24
C CYS A 1074 -15.01 -19.63 -15.79
N GLN A 1075 -15.94 -18.86 -15.23
CA GLN A 1075 -17.33 -19.29 -15.11
C GLN A 1075 -17.98 -19.44 -16.49
N LYS A 1076 -18.83 -20.45 -16.64
CA LYS A 1076 -19.53 -20.71 -17.91
C LYS A 1076 -20.53 -19.58 -18.19
N SER A 1077 -20.32 -18.84 -19.27
CA SER A 1077 -21.21 -17.76 -19.71
C SER A 1077 -21.77 -18.03 -21.11
N LEU A 1078 -23.10 -18.17 -21.21
CA LEU A 1078 -23.79 -18.42 -22.48
C LEU A 1078 -23.56 -17.28 -23.49
N LEU A 1079 -23.50 -16.04 -23.02
CA LEU A 1079 -23.31 -14.83 -23.82
C LEU A 1079 -21.90 -14.74 -24.43
N ARG A 1080 -20.86 -15.22 -23.71
CA ARG A 1080 -19.48 -15.29 -24.21
C ARG A 1080 -19.33 -16.42 -25.24
N THR A 1081 -19.95 -17.59 -25.01
CA THR A 1081 -19.96 -18.68 -26.01
C THR A 1081 -20.75 -18.38 -27.28
N LEU A 1082 -21.74 -17.47 -27.22
CA LEU A 1082 -22.52 -17.03 -28.38
C LEU A 1082 -21.91 -15.81 -29.09
N GLY A 1083 -20.79 -15.25 -28.61
CA GLY A 1083 -20.15 -14.07 -29.20
C GLY A 1083 -20.96 -12.78 -29.09
N LEU A 1084 -21.95 -12.72 -28.17
CA LEU A 1084 -22.89 -11.59 -28.02
C LEU A 1084 -22.43 -10.53 -27.01
N LYS A 1085 -21.32 -10.76 -26.29
CA LYS A 1085 -20.72 -9.83 -25.31
C LYS A 1085 -19.51 -9.15 -25.97
N LYS A 1086 -19.35 -7.83 -25.82
CA LYS A 1086 -18.13 -7.10 -26.25
C LYS A 1086 -16.91 -7.87 -25.73
N GLU A 1087 -15.96 -8.19 -26.61
CA GLU A 1087 -14.75 -8.92 -26.25
C GLU A 1087 -14.02 -8.18 -25.13
N ILE A 1088 -13.57 -8.94 -24.12
CA ILE A 1088 -12.74 -8.46 -23.02
C ILE A 1088 -11.31 -8.66 -23.49
N GLU A 1089 -10.50 -7.61 -23.48
CA GLU A 1089 -9.07 -7.72 -23.76
C GLU A 1089 -8.39 -8.39 -22.56
N GLU A 1090 -7.51 -9.34 -22.82
CA GLU A 1090 -6.88 -10.18 -21.80
C GLU A 1090 -5.36 -10.11 -21.93
N PHE A 1091 -4.67 -9.70 -20.87
CA PHE A 1091 -3.21 -9.69 -20.79
C PHE A 1091 -2.73 -10.51 -19.62
N ALA A 1092 -1.70 -11.33 -19.81
CA ALA A 1092 -1.03 -12.06 -18.73
C ALA A 1092 0.35 -11.47 -18.48
N LEU A 1093 0.62 -11.10 -17.22
CA LEU A 1093 1.88 -10.50 -16.78
C LEU A 1093 2.46 -11.33 -15.64
N LEU A 1094 3.64 -11.88 -15.87
CA LEU A 1094 4.49 -12.53 -14.88
C LEU A 1094 5.60 -11.56 -14.49
N PHE A 1095 5.62 -11.21 -13.22
CA PHE A 1095 6.74 -10.52 -12.58
C PHE A 1095 7.61 -11.59 -11.92
N MET A 1096 8.88 -11.64 -12.33
CA MET A 1096 9.85 -12.61 -11.84
C MET A 1096 11.28 -12.16 -12.17
N VAL A 1097 12.18 -12.32 -11.22
CA VAL A 1097 13.64 -12.26 -11.40
C VAL A 1097 14.11 -13.63 -11.90
N PHE A 1098 14.52 -13.69 -13.16
CA PHE A 1098 15.02 -14.94 -13.73
C PHE A 1098 16.48 -15.15 -13.32
N ASP A 1099 16.70 -15.94 -12.29
CA ASP A 1099 18.03 -16.37 -11.85
C ASP A 1099 18.60 -17.45 -12.79
N GLU A 1100 19.38 -17.03 -13.78
CA GLU A 1100 20.03 -17.95 -14.74
C GLU A 1100 21.14 -18.79 -14.08
N ASN A 1101 21.60 -18.45 -12.88
CA ASN A 1101 22.55 -19.29 -12.14
C ASN A 1101 21.91 -20.64 -11.73
N LYS A 1102 20.58 -20.66 -11.55
CA LYS A 1102 19.81 -21.87 -11.24
C LYS A 1102 19.32 -22.61 -12.49
N SER A 1103 19.54 -22.07 -13.68
CA SER A 1103 19.13 -22.66 -14.97
C SER A 1103 19.89 -23.94 -15.30
N TRP A 1104 19.21 -24.91 -15.93
CA TRP A 1104 19.87 -26.12 -16.47
C TRP A 1104 20.89 -25.83 -17.57
N TYR A 1105 20.82 -24.63 -18.16
CA TYR A 1105 21.59 -24.23 -19.33
C TYR A 1105 22.75 -23.28 -18.99
N LEU A 1106 23.00 -22.98 -17.72
CA LEU A 1106 24.08 -22.08 -17.30
C LEU A 1106 25.43 -22.45 -17.93
N GLU A 1107 25.84 -23.72 -17.84
CA GLU A 1107 27.10 -24.17 -18.43
C GLU A 1107 27.14 -24.04 -19.96
N ASP A 1108 26.02 -24.32 -20.65
CA ASP A 1108 25.90 -24.16 -22.09
C ASP A 1108 26.06 -22.68 -22.48
N ASN A 1109 25.48 -21.78 -21.67
CA ASN A 1109 25.55 -20.33 -21.85
C ASN A 1109 26.96 -19.80 -21.59
N ILE A 1110 27.63 -20.23 -20.51
CA ILE A 1110 29.04 -19.87 -20.24
C ILE A 1110 29.93 -20.29 -21.41
N LYS A 1111 29.82 -21.54 -21.88
CA LYS A 1111 30.61 -22.07 -23.01
C LYS A 1111 30.36 -21.31 -24.31
N THR A 1112 29.14 -20.82 -24.51
CA THR A 1112 28.74 -20.14 -25.76
C THR A 1112 29.10 -18.66 -25.75
N HIS A 1113 29.01 -17.98 -24.60
CA HIS A 1113 29.11 -16.52 -24.52
C HIS A 1113 30.42 -16.01 -23.90
N VAL A 1114 31.04 -16.75 -22.98
CA VAL A 1114 32.23 -16.31 -22.23
C VAL A 1114 33.48 -16.95 -22.82
N LYS A 1115 34.47 -16.12 -23.18
CA LYS A 1115 35.76 -16.58 -23.71
C LYS A 1115 36.73 -16.82 -22.55
N ASN A 1116 37.24 -18.05 -22.42
CA ASN A 1116 38.19 -18.46 -21.37
C ASN A 1116 37.67 -18.18 -19.94
N PRO A 1117 36.60 -18.86 -19.49
CA PRO A 1117 36.02 -18.64 -18.17
C PRO A 1117 37.03 -18.99 -17.05
N PRO A 1118 37.17 -18.14 -16.01
CA PRO A 1118 37.90 -18.49 -14.78
C PRO A 1118 37.34 -19.76 -14.13
N SER A 1119 38.18 -20.49 -13.39
CA SER A 1119 37.76 -21.73 -12.72
C SER A 1119 36.74 -21.51 -11.60
N ASN A 1120 36.75 -20.34 -10.97
CA ASN A 1120 35.86 -19.92 -9.88
C ASN A 1120 34.76 -18.94 -10.35
N LEU A 1121 34.46 -18.90 -11.65
CA LEU A 1121 33.51 -17.92 -12.20
C LEU A 1121 32.11 -18.01 -11.57
N GLN A 1122 31.64 -19.21 -11.24
CA GLN A 1122 30.30 -19.41 -10.69
C GLN A 1122 30.19 -19.03 -9.20
N GLU A 1123 31.32 -18.77 -8.54
CA GLU A 1123 31.39 -18.29 -7.14
C GLU A 1123 31.60 -16.77 -7.06
N ASP A 1124 31.78 -16.11 -8.19
CA ASP A 1124 32.01 -14.67 -8.27
C ASP A 1124 30.68 -13.92 -8.18
N GLU A 1125 30.53 -13.06 -7.17
CA GLU A 1125 29.28 -12.36 -6.88
C GLU A 1125 28.81 -11.45 -8.02
N GLU A 1126 29.73 -10.73 -8.67
CA GLU A 1126 29.38 -9.90 -9.83
C GLU A 1126 28.84 -10.74 -10.98
N PHE A 1127 29.37 -11.95 -11.18
CA PHE A 1127 28.85 -12.88 -12.19
C PHE A 1127 27.47 -13.41 -11.80
N ILE A 1128 27.27 -13.81 -10.54
CA ILE A 1128 25.98 -14.26 -10.03
C ILE A 1128 24.93 -13.17 -10.25
N GLU A 1129 25.24 -11.94 -9.86
CA GLU A 1129 24.34 -10.80 -9.99
C GLU A 1129 24.04 -10.50 -11.46
N SER A 1130 25.04 -10.52 -12.35
CA SER A 1130 24.83 -10.29 -13.79
C SER A 1130 23.83 -11.25 -14.47
N ASN A 1131 23.56 -12.40 -13.84
CA ASN A 1131 22.68 -13.45 -14.35
C ASN A 1131 21.27 -13.42 -13.70
N LYS A 1132 20.98 -12.46 -12.82
CA LYS A 1132 19.63 -12.22 -12.28
C LYS A 1132 18.87 -11.22 -13.15
N MET A 1133 17.94 -11.72 -13.97
CA MET A 1133 17.26 -10.90 -14.97
C MET A 1133 15.87 -10.44 -14.46
N HIS A 1134 15.79 -9.19 -14.01
CA HIS A 1134 14.60 -8.56 -13.42
C HIS A 1134 13.57 -8.16 -14.49
N GLY A 1135 12.71 -9.08 -14.93
CA GLY A 1135 11.89 -8.87 -16.12
C GLY A 1135 10.39 -9.08 -15.94
N ILE A 1136 9.62 -8.44 -16.83
CA ILE A 1136 8.18 -8.71 -17.00
C ILE A 1136 8.03 -9.61 -18.22
N ASN A 1137 7.44 -10.80 -18.04
CA ASN A 1137 7.35 -11.85 -19.07
C ASN A 1137 8.71 -12.21 -19.71
N GLY A 1138 9.79 -12.08 -18.92
CA GLY A 1138 11.16 -12.37 -19.34
C GLY A 1138 11.80 -11.28 -20.22
N LEU A 1139 11.30 -10.05 -20.19
CA LEU A 1139 11.86 -8.90 -20.93
C LEU A 1139 12.12 -7.73 -19.98
N VAL A 1140 13.15 -6.94 -20.29
CA VAL A 1140 13.60 -5.79 -19.47
C VAL A 1140 13.62 -4.49 -20.27
N TYR A 1141 13.60 -3.33 -19.59
CA TYR A 1141 13.75 -1.98 -20.14
C TYR A 1141 12.86 -1.69 -21.36
N GLY A 1142 11.54 -1.85 -21.22
CA GLY A 1142 10.58 -1.49 -22.28
C GLY A 1142 10.55 -2.42 -23.50
N ASN A 1143 11.26 -3.56 -23.48
CA ASN A 1143 11.25 -4.53 -24.57
C ASN A 1143 9.96 -5.38 -24.61
N LEU A 1144 9.11 -5.34 -23.58
CA LEU A 1144 7.82 -6.03 -23.58
C LEU A 1144 6.78 -5.26 -24.40
N HIS A 1145 6.48 -5.74 -25.61
CA HIS A 1145 5.52 -5.14 -26.54
C HIS A 1145 4.17 -5.87 -26.55
N GLY A 1146 3.20 -5.36 -27.33
CA GLY A 1146 1.89 -6.00 -27.50
C GLY A 1146 0.80 -5.55 -26.52
N LEU A 1147 1.09 -4.60 -25.62
CA LEU A 1147 0.15 -4.08 -24.63
C LEU A 1147 -0.64 -2.87 -25.17
N TYR A 1148 -1.52 -3.12 -26.13
CA TYR A 1148 -2.34 -2.09 -26.79
C TYR A 1148 -3.81 -2.24 -26.42
N VAL A 1149 -4.43 -1.16 -25.95
CA VAL A 1149 -5.85 -1.11 -25.56
C VAL A 1149 -6.51 0.14 -26.13
N ASN A 1150 -7.83 0.14 -26.31
CA ASN A 1150 -8.55 1.35 -26.74
C ASN A 1150 -9.34 1.95 -25.58
N ILE A 1151 -9.63 3.25 -25.69
CA ILE A 1151 -10.48 3.95 -24.73
C ILE A 1151 -11.84 3.24 -24.60
N GLY A 1152 -12.25 2.97 -23.35
CA GLY A 1152 -13.52 2.34 -23.02
C GLY A 1152 -13.54 0.81 -23.17
N ASP A 1153 -12.42 0.17 -23.50
CA ASP A 1153 -12.31 -1.28 -23.44
C ASP A 1153 -12.38 -1.79 -21.99
N LYS A 1154 -12.81 -3.04 -21.85
CA LYS A 1154 -12.77 -3.77 -20.58
C LYS A 1154 -11.57 -4.68 -20.66
N VAL A 1155 -10.61 -4.46 -19.78
CA VAL A 1155 -9.33 -5.17 -19.82
C VAL A 1155 -9.19 -5.99 -18.54
N TYR A 1156 -8.83 -7.27 -18.69
CA TYR A 1156 -8.36 -8.11 -17.60
C TYR A 1156 -6.85 -8.23 -17.68
N TRP A 1157 -6.21 -7.83 -16.58
CA TRP A 1157 -4.80 -8.06 -16.35
C TRP A 1157 -4.67 -9.22 -15.38
N TYR A 1158 -4.09 -10.32 -15.85
CA TYR A 1158 -3.77 -11.51 -15.08
C TYR A 1158 -2.35 -11.36 -14.54
N LEU A 1159 -2.24 -10.89 -13.29
CA LEU A 1159 -0.99 -10.67 -12.60
C LEU A 1159 -0.53 -11.95 -11.91
N MET A 1160 0.72 -12.32 -12.09
CA MET A 1160 1.34 -13.52 -11.51
C MET A 1160 2.71 -13.17 -10.92
N GLY A 1161 2.97 -13.58 -9.68
CA GLY A 1161 4.29 -13.59 -9.07
C GLY A 1161 4.77 -15.03 -8.83
N MET A 1162 6.03 -15.33 -9.17
CA MET A 1162 6.68 -16.64 -9.00
C MET A 1162 8.17 -16.42 -8.78
N GLY A 1163 8.85 -17.33 -8.07
CA GLY A 1163 10.31 -17.28 -7.90
C GLY A 1163 10.74 -17.57 -6.46
N ASN A 1164 11.65 -16.80 -5.88
CA ASN A 1164 12.17 -16.95 -4.51
C ASN A 1164 11.90 -15.73 -3.62
N GLU A 1165 12.67 -15.55 -2.55
CA GLU A 1165 12.47 -14.51 -1.53
C GLU A 1165 12.62 -13.09 -2.09
N ILE A 1166 13.45 -12.88 -3.12
CA ILE A 1166 13.56 -11.56 -3.77
C ILE A 1166 12.38 -11.26 -4.71
N ASP A 1167 11.57 -12.26 -5.07
CA ASP A 1167 10.41 -12.11 -5.98
C ASP A 1167 9.17 -11.54 -5.29
N LEU A 1168 9.38 -10.45 -4.56
CA LEU A 1168 8.35 -9.55 -4.08
C LEU A 1168 8.20 -8.41 -5.07
N HIS A 1169 7.02 -8.26 -5.67
CA HIS A 1169 6.79 -7.26 -6.71
C HIS A 1169 5.53 -6.45 -6.43
N THR A 1170 5.60 -5.14 -6.69
CA THR A 1170 4.46 -4.24 -6.53
C THR A 1170 4.14 -3.60 -7.88
N ALA A 1171 3.21 -4.22 -8.59
CA ALA A 1171 2.90 -3.86 -9.98
C ALA A 1171 2.10 -2.56 -10.03
N HIS A 1172 2.72 -1.49 -10.54
CA HIS A 1172 2.13 -0.15 -10.66
C HIS A 1172 1.74 0.18 -12.11
N PHE A 1173 0.57 0.79 -12.30
CA PHE A 1173 0.07 1.28 -13.58
C PHE A 1173 -0.04 2.80 -13.56
N HIS A 1174 0.76 3.49 -14.39
CA HIS A 1174 0.65 4.94 -14.51
C HIS A 1174 -0.68 5.34 -15.19
N GLY A 1175 -1.27 6.45 -14.74
CA GLY A 1175 -2.42 7.12 -15.36
C GLY A 1175 -3.78 6.44 -15.17
N HIS A 1176 -3.82 5.20 -14.66
CA HIS A 1176 -5.06 4.44 -14.50
C HIS A 1176 -5.05 3.57 -13.23
N SER A 1177 -6.05 3.76 -12.38
CA SER A 1177 -6.40 2.77 -11.35
C SER A 1177 -7.18 1.58 -11.93
N PHE A 1178 -7.08 0.43 -11.27
CA PHE A 1178 -7.81 -0.79 -11.54
C PHE A 1178 -8.72 -1.20 -10.37
N GLU A 1179 -9.68 -2.06 -10.66
CA GLU A 1179 -10.57 -2.70 -9.69
C GLU A 1179 -10.13 -4.14 -9.48
N TYR A 1180 -10.18 -4.61 -8.24
CA TYR A 1180 -9.99 -6.02 -7.91
C TYR A 1180 -10.96 -6.45 -6.83
N LYS A 1181 -11.18 -7.76 -6.73
CA LYS A 1181 -12.15 -8.34 -5.80
C LYS A 1181 -11.51 -9.24 -4.75
N ILE A 1182 -11.66 -8.84 -3.49
CA ILE A 1182 -11.30 -9.61 -2.29
C ILE A 1182 -12.30 -9.19 -1.20
N SER A 1183 -13.29 -10.02 -0.87
CA SER A 1183 -14.35 -9.68 0.10
C SER A 1183 -15.08 -8.34 -0.18
N GLY A 1184 -15.28 -8.02 -1.46
CA GLY A 1184 -15.81 -6.73 -1.92
C GLY A 1184 -15.09 -6.27 -3.19
N VAL A 1185 -15.51 -5.12 -3.72
CA VAL A 1185 -14.84 -4.45 -4.85
C VAL A 1185 -13.97 -3.32 -4.31
N HIS A 1186 -12.66 -3.44 -4.54
CA HIS A 1186 -11.64 -2.50 -4.09
C HIS A 1186 -10.92 -1.85 -5.28
N ARG A 1187 -10.38 -0.65 -5.05
CA ARG A 1187 -9.65 0.12 -6.06
C ARG A 1187 -8.23 0.44 -5.63
N ASP A 1188 -7.28 0.18 -6.53
CA ASP A 1188 -5.87 0.53 -6.40
C ASP A 1188 -5.25 0.83 -7.77
N ASP A 1189 -4.01 1.31 -7.75
CA ASP A 1189 -3.10 1.41 -8.90
C ASP A 1189 -1.79 0.65 -8.69
N VAL A 1190 -1.60 0.03 -7.52
CA VAL A 1190 -0.49 -0.87 -7.18
C VAL A 1190 -1.04 -2.19 -6.64
N PHE A 1191 -0.48 -3.33 -7.06
CA PHE A 1191 -0.85 -4.65 -6.52
C PHE A 1191 0.38 -5.44 -6.08
N ASP A 1192 0.34 -5.96 -4.85
CA ASP A 1192 1.43 -6.76 -4.28
C ASP A 1192 1.38 -8.21 -4.80
N LEU A 1193 2.52 -8.69 -5.30
CA LEU A 1193 2.73 -10.02 -5.85
C LEU A 1193 3.90 -10.69 -5.13
N PHE A 1194 3.68 -11.92 -4.67
CA PHE A 1194 4.68 -12.78 -4.05
C PHE A 1194 4.73 -14.12 -4.80
N PRO A 1195 5.71 -15.00 -4.53
CA PRO A 1195 5.76 -16.34 -5.15
C PRO A 1195 4.47 -17.14 -4.94
N GLY A 1196 3.77 -17.45 -6.04
CA GLY A 1196 2.48 -18.15 -6.03
C GLY A 1196 1.25 -17.26 -5.86
N THR A 1197 1.41 -15.92 -5.90
CA THR A 1197 0.30 -14.98 -5.91
C THR A 1197 -0.23 -14.80 -7.33
N PHE A 1198 -1.53 -15.06 -7.51
CA PHE A 1198 -2.22 -14.91 -8.79
C PHE A 1198 -3.47 -14.08 -8.59
N GLN A 1199 -3.58 -12.96 -9.31
CA GLN A 1199 -4.71 -12.06 -9.21
C GLN A 1199 -5.17 -11.58 -10.58
N THR A 1200 -6.48 -11.57 -10.79
CA THR A 1200 -7.10 -10.84 -11.90
C THR A 1200 -7.47 -9.44 -11.42
N VAL A 1201 -6.98 -8.42 -12.11
CA VAL A 1201 -7.41 -7.02 -11.93
C VAL A 1201 -8.10 -6.53 -13.19
N LYS A 1202 -9.07 -5.64 -13.01
CA LYS A 1202 -9.95 -5.15 -14.07
C LYS A 1202 -9.76 -3.66 -14.26
N MET A 1203 -9.43 -3.27 -15.49
CA MET A 1203 -9.21 -1.89 -15.85
C MET A 1203 -10.19 -1.45 -16.95
N ARG A 1204 -10.55 -0.17 -16.91
CA ARG A 1204 -11.25 0.51 -18.02
C ARG A 1204 -10.44 1.74 -18.42
N PRO A 1205 -9.57 1.62 -19.43
CA PRO A 1205 -8.77 2.74 -19.90
C PRO A 1205 -9.67 3.89 -20.38
N GLN A 1206 -9.40 5.11 -19.93
CA GLN A 1206 -10.16 6.30 -20.30
C GLN A 1206 -9.31 7.35 -21.00
N TYR A 1207 -8.01 7.34 -20.74
CA TYR A 1207 -7.11 8.42 -21.13
C TYR A 1207 -6.09 7.90 -22.14
N PRO A 1208 -6.02 8.49 -23.34
CA PRO A 1208 -5.06 8.08 -24.35
C PRO A 1208 -3.63 8.44 -23.91
N GLY A 1209 -2.67 7.66 -24.40
CA GLY A 1209 -1.25 7.87 -24.09
C GLY A 1209 -0.49 6.55 -23.99
N THR A 1210 0.83 6.66 -23.94
CA THR A 1210 1.72 5.56 -23.58
C THR A 1210 2.14 5.75 -22.14
N TRP A 1211 1.83 4.77 -21.30
CA TRP A 1211 1.92 4.83 -19.85
C TRP A 1211 2.89 3.77 -19.35
N LEU A 1212 3.66 4.09 -18.31
CA LEU A 1212 4.57 3.16 -17.67
C LEU A 1212 3.81 2.07 -16.87
N LEU A 1213 4.35 0.86 -16.90
CA LEU A 1213 4.00 -0.29 -16.09
C LEU A 1213 5.29 -0.85 -15.52
N HIS A 1214 5.45 -0.81 -14.19
CA HIS A 1214 6.69 -1.26 -13.56
C HIS A 1214 6.43 -1.91 -12.19
N CYS A 1215 7.46 -2.56 -11.67
CA CYS A 1215 7.54 -2.95 -10.27
C CYS A 1215 8.02 -1.75 -9.44
N HIS A 1216 7.39 -1.44 -8.29
CA HIS A 1216 7.79 -0.27 -7.47
C HIS A 1216 8.95 -0.55 -6.51
N VAL A 1217 9.41 -1.80 -6.40
CA VAL A 1217 10.63 -2.15 -5.65
C VAL A 1217 11.85 -1.52 -6.34
N ALA A 1218 12.67 -0.80 -5.57
CA ALA A 1218 13.77 0.03 -6.07
C ALA A 1218 14.74 -0.71 -7.01
N ASP A 1219 15.26 -1.87 -6.59
CA ASP A 1219 16.22 -2.64 -7.41
C ASP A 1219 15.54 -3.19 -8.67
N HIS A 1220 14.32 -3.71 -8.53
CA HIS A 1220 13.58 -4.27 -9.66
C HIS A 1220 13.38 -3.24 -10.78
N VAL A 1221 12.98 -2.00 -10.47
CA VAL A 1221 12.83 -0.95 -11.50
C VAL A 1221 14.19 -0.49 -12.03
N LEU A 1222 15.20 -0.28 -11.17
CA LEU A 1222 16.55 0.13 -11.60
C LEU A 1222 17.18 -0.88 -12.56
N PHE A 1223 16.90 -2.17 -12.36
CA PHE A 1223 17.43 -3.27 -13.17
C PHE A 1223 16.55 -3.66 -14.36
N GLY A 1224 15.46 -2.91 -14.59
CA GLY A 1224 14.71 -2.93 -15.85
C GLY A 1224 13.39 -3.68 -15.82
N MET A 1225 12.80 -3.96 -14.65
CA MET A 1225 11.46 -4.54 -14.51
C MET A 1225 10.37 -3.49 -14.78
N GLU A 1226 10.39 -2.95 -15.99
CA GLU A 1226 9.51 -1.89 -16.46
C GLU A 1226 9.21 -2.03 -17.95
N THR A 1227 8.00 -1.65 -18.33
CA THR A 1227 7.58 -1.53 -19.73
C THR A 1227 6.49 -0.48 -19.88
N THR A 1228 5.94 -0.33 -21.08
CA THR A 1228 4.82 0.57 -21.35
C THR A 1228 3.60 -0.17 -21.87
N TYR A 1229 2.41 0.34 -21.56
CA TYR A 1229 1.16 -0.01 -22.22
C TYR A 1229 0.58 1.22 -22.89
N THR A 1230 -0.09 1.04 -24.03
CA THR A 1230 -0.58 2.17 -24.85
C THR A 1230 -2.09 2.13 -24.99
N VAL A 1231 -2.73 3.25 -24.61
CA VAL A 1231 -4.16 3.47 -24.76
C VAL A 1231 -4.42 4.32 -26.01
N ARG A 1232 -5.13 3.77 -26.98
CA ARG A 1232 -5.42 4.41 -28.27
C ARG A 1232 -6.81 5.05 -28.29
N GLU A 1233 -6.92 6.19 -28.99
CA GLU A 1233 -8.21 6.79 -29.27
C GLU A 1233 -8.99 5.96 -30.29
N ILE A 1234 -10.30 5.78 -30.06
CA ILE A 1234 -11.19 5.21 -31.07
C ILE A 1234 -11.45 6.30 -32.10
N ILE A 1235 -10.67 6.33 -33.18
CA ILE A 1235 -11.02 7.12 -34.35
C ILE A 1235 -12.28 6.49 -34.93
N SER A 1236 -13.44 7.08 -34.69
CA SER A 1236 -14.66 6.70 -35.40
C SER A 1236 -14.37 6.88 -36.88
N LYS A 1237 -14.27 5.78 -37.63
CA LYS A 1237 -14.33 5.84 -39.09
C LYS A 1237 -15.71 6.42 -39.43
N GLY A 1238 -15.73 7.71 -39.74
CA GLY A 1238 -16.91 8.41 -40.27
C GLY A 1238 -17.34 7.88 -41.62
#